data_AF-A0A2K1L3G8-F1
#
_entry.id   AF-A0A2K1L3G8-F1
#
_cell.length_a   1.000
_cell.length_b   1.000
_cell.length_c   1.000
_cell.angle_alpha   90.00
_cell.angle_beta   90.00
_cell.angle_gamma   90.00
#
_symmetry.space_group_name_H-M   'P 1'
#
loop_
_entity.id
_entity.type
_entity.pdbx_description
1 polymer ?
#
loop_
_entity_poly.entity_id
_entity_poly.type
_entity_poly.pdbx_seq_one_letter_code
_entity_poly.pdbx_strand_id
1 'polypeptide(L)'
;MRLRGMSIAASVSVGNATATVRKSPHNFSSIGQLKYGCRVSLEDSAKVSSAKKSYSRRMRDHRRPLEVSNRTGEDGRDFPGTVQDAQRLSAAAEELYRLGDGDRFRSQGSVTLNSALNAKGHEKGGHGSFSEVSAKRVPDSNISGEISRVSVDDIMRVVKETESDIITLMQLRERVTEELKSAHYEKEQLQLQVHDLAAHPAGSDPKLKYAVGGDERVRLLEAEVEKLQRRLSETVVDSQAFAKLKEENRVLQESLNVYKQSGGQSLLEAKYQSSLDEINTLRVKLAGAHAEIKKLSRGPGREGARLQENIIELDNNIADMEKQLAEANDTNAELEALKDENLALQEEAAALRVQLAALQKDSSPSSAEGDSQDRTLQRQVVSLKSLLARTVAEKNALLNVRSENIQLHEQVARLEERLRESDAEIQAQLRIYTAEVEDFQASLDGLKSENEFTVNQIPVDEMSWEIWSELLLRIDTLMLDDFLSQEDAKELQLMAWRREKRLVDVYVTLADKADEDLTSGFMEFIQPKKRPGIHIIHIAAEMAPVAKVGGLGDVLTGLSRALQRKGHLVEVILPKYDCMDYSRITNLKELDLELHSVFDGHMHKNKVWSGIVEGLPVYFIEPLHPAKLFWRGKFYSEPDDFRRFTYFCRAAMEFLLQSGKRPDIIHSHDWQTAVVAPLYWEVYVPLGLDSARLAFTCHNFEYQGTENSGAIAACGLSVRDLMRPDRMQDNYFHSRINLLKGGIVFSNVVTTVSPTYAQEVLQPEDGKGLHGTLANHSKKFFGVLNGIDVEVWNPATDTLIDFQYSADDIDGKYINKQKLRERLGLGNQGGDERRPLVGCVTRLVPQKGVHLIKHAIYHTLEKGGQFILLGSSPIPQIQHEFEKISRQFKEHPQVRLVLKYDEALSHEIFAAADIFLIPSIFEPCGLTQMISMRYGTIPVVRKTGGLADSVFDVDDENISEEKKNGFVFDDANEGSLDWGLDRALDYYCRRPEWWEDLVKKAMLIDFSWETSADQYVDLYKHLLKNAQAAKQ
;
A
#
# COMPACT_ATOMS: atom_id res chain seq x y z
N MET A 1 37.90 37.33 -23.39
CA MET A 1 37.59 38.74 -23.02
C MET A 1 36.08 38.97 -23.20
N ARG A 2 35.47 40.02 -22.61
CA ARG A 2 34.00 40.16 -22.49
C ARG A 2 33.28 40.62 -23.77
N LEU A 3 32.03 40.14 -23.96
CA LEU A 3 30.75 40.85 -24.24
C LEU A 3 29.79 39.85 -24.96
N ARG A 4 28.64 39.44 -24.39
CA ARG A 4 27.33 40.13 -24.17
C ARG A 4 26.59 40.53 -25.47
N GLY A 5 25.35 40.03 -25.62
CA GLY A 5 24.33 40.51 -26.55
C GLY A 5 23.16 39.52 -26.68
N MET A 6 21.91 39.96 -26.43
CA MET A 6 20.70 39.12 -26.49
C MET A 6 19.93 39.31 -27.80
N SER A 7 19.12 38.31 -28.16
CA SER A 7 18.08 38.37 -29.21
C SER A 7 16.80 39.06 -28.72
N ILE A 8 15.98 39.62 -29.62
CA ILE A 8 14.50 39.56 -29.57
C ILE A 8 13.85 40.08 -30.89
N ALA A 9 12.78 39.38 -31.29
CA ALA A 9 11.66 39.75 -32.20
C ALA A 9 11.87 40.37 -33.60
N ALA A 10 11.16 39.77 -34.57
CA ALA A 10 10.42 40.48 -35.62
C ALA A 10 9.15 39.66 -35.98
N SER A 11 8.04 40.31 -36.35
CA SER A 11 6.76 39.67 -36.66
C SER A 11 5.88 40.54 -37.59
N VAL A 12 4.67 40.04 -37.92
CA VAL A 12 3.56 40.70 -38.67
C VAL A 12 3.60 40.60 -40.22
N SER A 13 2.40 40.62 -40.81
CA SER A 13 1.97 39.98 -42.06
C SER A 13 1.46 40.91 -43.18
N VAL A 14 1.54 40.44 -44.44
CA VAL A 14 0.72 40.84 -45.62
C VAL A 14 0.63 39.61 -46.57
N GLY A 15 -0.43 39.30 -47.33
CA GLY A 15 -1.79 39.83 -47.42
C GLY A 15 -2.42 39.69 -48.83
N ASN A 16 -3.74 39.45 -48.92
CA ASN A 16 -4.59 39.38 -50.13
C ASN A 16 -4.33 38.23 -51.15
N ALA A 17 -5.21 37.88 -52.12
CA ALA A 17 -6.69 37.76 -52.17
C ALA A 17 -7.16 37.15 -53.52
N THR A 18 -8.33 36.48 -53.57
CA THR A 18 -9.15 36.08 -54.78
C THR A 18 -8.54 35.12 -55.84
N ALA A 19 -9.27 34.50 -56.79
CA ALA A 19 -10.55 33.74 -56.80
C ALA A 19 -10.79 33.09 -58.20
N THR A 20 -11.43 31.90 -58.33
CA THR A 20 -12.54 31.51 -59.28
C THR A 20 -12.70 30.00 -59.65
N VAL A 21 -13.82 29.41 -59.21
CA VAL A 21 -14.81 28.48 -59.85
C VAL A 21 -14.49 27.64 -61.14
N ARG A 22 -14.68 26.29 -61.10
CA ARG A 22 -15.63 25.45 -61.93
C ARG A 22 -15.62 23.93 -61.60
N LYS A 23 -16.46 23.10 -62.26
CA LYS A 23 -16.99 21.79 -61.78
C LYS A 23 -16.65 20.54 -62.64
N SER A 24 -16.48 19.36 -61.99
CA SER A 24 -17.05 18.01 -62.34
C SER A 24 -16.66 17.27 -63.66
N PRO A 25 -17.07 15.99 -63.92
CA PRO A 25 -16.90 14.73 -63.15
C PRO A 25 -16.56 13.46 -64.04
N HIS A 26 -16.83 12.23 -63.54
CA HIS A 26 -16.73 10.86 -64.15
C HIS A 26 -15.31 10.22 -64.21
N ASN A 27 -15.03 8.90 -64.11
CA ASN A 27 -15.73 7.58 -63.90
C ASN A 27 -15.58 6.56 -65.07
N PHE A 28 -15.46 5.25 -64.73
CA PHE A 28 -15.42 4.00 -65.54
C PHE A 28 -14.14 3.49 -66.26
N SER A 29 -13.71 2.26 -65.87
CA SER A 29 -13.24 1.10 -66.72
C SER A 29 -11.91 1.17 -67.53
N SER A 30 -11.23 0.07 -67.94
CA SER A 30 -11.06 -1.33 -67.43
C SER A 30 -10.02 -2.11 -68.28
N ILE A 31 -9.62 -3.34 -67.88
CA ILE A 31 -8.81 -4.35 -68.63
C ILE A 31 -7.28 -4.08 -68.67
N GLY A 32 -6.36 -5.05 -68.44
CA GLY A 32 -6.50 -6.40 -67.88
C GLY A 32 -5.31 -7.38 -68.16
N GLN A 33 -5.20 -8.44 -67.34
CA GLN A 33 -4.41 -9.70 -67.53
C GLN A 33 -2.85 -9.61 -67.51
N LEU A 34 -2.05 -10.64 -67.11
CA LEU A 34 -2.25 -11.89 -66.32
C LEU A 34 -0.87 -12.50 -65.90
N LYS A 35 -0.76 -13.10 -64.70
CA LYS A 35 0.16 -14.20 -64.23
C LYS A 35 0.54 -14.05 -62.72
N TYR A 36 1.00 -15.07 -61.98
CA TYR A 36 0.57 -16.48 -61.78
C TYR A 36 1.44 -17.11 -60.63
N GLY A 37 0.86 -17.90 -59.70
CA GLY A 37 1.56 -18.53 -58.55
C GLY A 37 0.88 -18.19 -57.20
N CYS A 38 0.31 -19.09 -56.37
CA CYS A 38 0.42 -20.55 -56.15
C CYS A 38 1.72 -20.97 -55.41
N ARG A 39 1.73 -21.72 -54.28
CA ARG A 39 0.64 -22.31 -53.44
C ARG A 39 1.20 -22.94 -52.13
N VAL A 40 0.32 -23.32 -51.16
CA VAL A 40 0.50 -24.44 -50.17
C VAL A 40 1.54 -24.21 -49.04
N SER A 41 1.40 -24.61 -47.76
CA SER A 41 0.39 -25.35 -46.93
C SER A 41 0.79 -25.28 -45.43
N LEU A 42 -0.01 -25.56 -44.39
CA LEU A 42 -1.46 -25.77 -44.14
C LEU A 42 -1.67 -25.77 -42.60
N GLU A 43 -2.81 -25.21 -42.13
CA GLU A 43 -3.60 -25.61 -40.93
C GLU A 43 -2.92 -25.73 -39.53
N ASP A 44 -3.61 -25.59 -38.37
CA ASP A 44 -5.05 -25.66 -38.11
C ASP A 44 -5.52 -24.83 -36.88
N SER A 45 -6.84 -24.84 -36.65
CA SER A 45 -7.60 -24.70 -35.39
C SER A 45 -8.49 -23.46 -35.23
N ALA A 46 -9.81 -23.71 -35.24
CA ALA A 46 -10.85 -22.83 -34.73
C ALA A 46 -12.11 -23.62 -34.32
N LYS A 47 -12.83 -23.11 -33.30
CA LYS A 47 -14.16 -23.57 -32.80
C LYS A 47 -14.22 -24.94 -32.09
N VAL A 48 -14.78 -24.92 -30.88
CA VAL A 48 -15.54 -26.05 -30.30
C VAL A 48 -16.82 -25.49 -29.67
N SER A 49 -17.94 -26.18 -29.85
CA SER A 49 -19.17 -25.95 -29.08
C SER A 49 -20.00 -27.24 -28.97
N SER A 50 -20.86 -27.31 -27.95
CA SER A 50 -21.89 -28.35 -27.69
C SER A 50 -21.44 -29.74 -27.16
N ALA A 51 -21.78 -29.98 -25.88
CA ALA A 51 -22.78 -30.93 -25.38
C ALA A 51 -22.75 -32.47 -25.68
N LYS A 52 -23.16 -33.22 -24.62
CA LYS A 52 -23.76 -34.58 -24.55
C LYS A 52 -22.89 -35.87 -24.60
N LYS A 53 -22.67 -36.39 -23.38
CA LYS A 53 -23.02 -37.74 -22.87
C LYS A 53 -22.62 -39.03 -23.65
N SER A 54 -21.91 -39.89 -22.90
CA SER A 54 -22.03 -41.37 -22.84
C SER A 54 -21.37 -42.23 -23.93
N TYR A 55 -20.47 -43.14 -23.53
CA TYR A 55 -20.78 -44.59 -23.47
C TYR A 55 -19.83 -45.34 -22.49
N SER A 56 -19.94 -46.68 -22.39
CA SER A 56 -19.44 -47.46 -21.24
C SER A 56 -18.53 -48.66 -21.61
N ARG A 57 -17.93 -49.28 -20.56
CA ARG A 57 -17.13 -50.54 -20.53
C ARG A 57 -15.62 -50.35 -20.81
N ARG A 58 -14.70 -51.16 -20.23
CA ARG A 58 -14.87 -52.45 -19.49
C ARG A 58 -13.76 -52.67 -18.44
N MET A 59 -14.09 -53.44 -17.38
CA MET A 59 -13.25 -54.06 -16.31
C MET A 59 -13.17 -53.31 -14.95
N ARG A 60 -13.31 -53.91 -13.76
CA ARG A 60 -13.63 -55.29 -13.27
C ARG A 60 -12.63 -56.44 -13.57
N ASP A 61 -12.18 -57.26 -12.61
CA ASP A 61 -12.37 -57.37 -11.14
C ASP A 61 -11.09 -58.01 -10.54
N HIS A 62 -10.88 -57.95 -9.21
CA HIS A 62 -10.67 -59.14 -8.34
C HIS A 62 -10.64 -58.77 -6.85
N ARG A 63 -10.80 -59.77 -5.96
CA ARG A 63 -10.92 -59.62 -4.50
C ARG A 63 -9.68 -60.17 -3.76
N ARG A 64 -9.55 -59.73 -2.49
CA ARG A 64 -9.06 -60.42 -1.25
C ARG A 64 -8.73 -61.93 -1.38
N PRO A 65 -7.83 -62.54 -0.55
CA PRO A 65 -7.71 -62.22 0.90
C PRO A 65 -6.39 -62.48 1.68
N LEU A 66 -6.38 -61.97 2.93
CA LEU A 66 -5.93 -62.58 4.21
C LEU A 66 -4.46 -62.94 4.54
N GLU A 67 -4.25 -62.96 5.87
CA GLU A 67 -3.23 -63.64 6.69
C GLU A 67 -1.75 -63.20 6.63
N VAL A 68 -0.93 -63.35 7.68
CA VAL A 68 -1.04 -63.06 9.14
C VAL A 68 0.29 -63.45 9.79
N SER A 69 0.93 -62.56 10.55
CA SER A 69 1.64 -62.87 11.81
C SER A 69 2.48 -61.69 12.33
N ASN A 70 2.90 -61.62 13.60
CA ASN A 70 2.18 -61.82 14.89
C ASN A 70 3.13 -61.36 16.05
N ARG A 71 2.58 -61.02 17.22
CA ARG A 71 3.27 -60.89 18.55
C ARG A 71 4.22 -59.69 18.79
N THR A 72 4.38 -59.12 19.99
CA THR A 72 3.63 -59.19 21.29
C THR A 72 4.00 -57.99 22.21
N GLY A 73 3.17 -57.71 23.23
CA GLY A 73 3.35 -56.65 24.25
C GLY A 73 2.27 -55.56 24.10
N GLU A 74 1.24 -55.40 24.93
CA GLU A 74 1.08 -55.60 26.40
C GLU A 74 2.05 -54.69 27.19
N ASP A 75 1.63 -53.87 28.16
CA ASP A 75 0.33 -53.77 28.86
C ASP A 75 -0.56 -52.57 28.43
N GLY A 76 -1.77 -52.46 28.99
CA GLY A 76 -2.64 -51.29 28.83
C GLY A 76 -3.64 -51.07 29.97
N ARG A 77 -4.51 -50.07 29.84
CA ARG A 77 -5.83 -50.00 30.50
C ARG A 77 -6.77 -48.93 29.93
N ASP A 78 -8.05 -49.26 30.00
CA ASP A 78 -9.24 -48.40 30.12
C ASP A 78 -9.62 -47.37 29.02
N PHE A 79 -10.66 -47.75 28.27
CA PHE A 79 -11.67 -46.89 27.63
C PHE A 79 -12.63 -46.27 28.69
N PRO A 80 -13.56 -45.35 28.36
CA PRO A 80 -13.79 -44.63 27.09
C PRO A 80 -13.78 -43.09 27.26
N GLY A 81 -14.02 -42.36 26.16
CA GLY A 81 -14.37 -40.93 26.22
C GLY A 81 -15.87 -40.64 26.05
N THR A 82 -16.17 -39.39 25.70
CA THR A 82 -17.48 -38.77 25.31
C THR A 82 -18.36 -38.16 26.41
N VAL A 83 -18.65 -36.86 26.20
CA VAL A 83 -19.76 -36.02 26.71
C VAL A 83 -19.92 -35.84 28.23
N GLN A 84 -19.30 -34.77 28.74
CA GLN A 84 -19.95 -33.77 29.62
C GLN A 84 -19.19 -32.43 29.58
N ASP A 85 -19.71 -31.40 30.25
CA ASP A 85 -19.12 -30.06 30.44
C ASP A 85 -18.88 -29.17 29.20
N ALA A 86 -19.92 -29.04 28.35
CA ALA A 86 -20.07 -27.90 27.42
C ALA A 86 -20.95 -26.76 28.00
N GLN A 87 -21.00 -26.60 29.33
CA GLN A 87 -21.71 -25.52 30.04
C GLN A 87 -20.81 -24.88 31.11
N ARG A 88 -19.66 -24.32 30.69
CA ARG A 88 -18.74 -23.55 31.56
C ARG A 88 -17.76 -22.72 30.73
N LEU A 89 -18.23 -21.61 30.15
CA LEU A 89 -17.41 -20.45 29.71
C LEU A 89 -18.32 -19.29 29.21
N SER A 90 -19.21 -18.81 30.07
CA SER A 90 -20.04 -17.61 29.83
C SER A 90 -20.34 -16.88 31.15
N ALA A 91 -19.32 -16.78 32.01
CA ALA A 91 -19.38 -16.16 33.33
C ALA A 91 -17.96 -15.71 33.74
N ALA A 92 -17.38 -14.78 32.98
CA ALA A 92 -16.02 -14.29 33.17
C ALA A 92 -15.81 -12.86 32.61
N ALA A 93 -16.80 -11.98 32.82
CA ALA A 93 -16.78 -10.59 32.34
C ALA A 93 -17.35 -9.57 33.35
N GLU A 94 -17.43 -9.94 34.64
CA GLU A 94 -18.06 -9.12 35.70
C GLU A 94 -17.19 -9.03 36.97
N GLU A 95 -15.89 -9.33 36.86
CA GLU A 95 -14.95 -9.37 38.00
C GLU A 95 -13.68 -8.52 37.78
N LEU A 96 -13.86 -7.28 37.29
CA LEU A 96 -12.82 -6.25 37.32
C LEU A 96 -13.32 -4.84 37.70
N TYR A 97 -14.51 -4.76 38.32
CA TYR A 97 -15.12 -3.48 38.74
C TYR A 97 -15.55 -3.46 40.22
N ARG A 98 -14.71 -4.03 41.11
CA ARG A 98 -14.79 -3.89 42.59
C ARG A 98 -13.51 -4.38 43.27
N LEU A 99 -12.65 -3.43 43.68
CA LEU A 99 -11.81 -3.44 44.89
C LEU A 99 -10.85 -2.24 44.81
N GLY A 100 -11.27 -1.08 45.32
CA GLY A 100 -10.51 0.16 45.12
C GLY A 100 -11.11 1.42 45.73
N ASP A 101 -11.88 1.32 46.81
CA ASP A 101 -12.25 2.49 47.63
C ASP A 101 -12.31 2.10 49.12
N GLY A 102 -12.05 3.06 50.01
CA GLY A 102 -11.59 2.78 51.38
C GLY A 102 -11.80 3.94 52.37
N ASP A 103 -13.08 4.24 52.63
CA ASP A 103 -13.64 5.00 53.77
C ASP A 103 -13.22 6.46 54.03
N ARG A 104 -14.24 7.33 54.05
CA ARG A 104 -14.29 8.60 54.80
C ARG A 104 -15.38 8.56 55.87
N PHE A 105 -15.07 8.91 57.11
CA PHE A 105 -16.02 9.34 58.16
C PHE A 105 -15.23 9.94 59.34
N ARG A 106 -15.62 10.99 60.07
CA ARG A 106 -16.76 11.95 60.11
C ARG A 106 -16.17 13.40 60.14
N SER A 107 -16.87 14.53 60.12
CA SER A 107 -18.25 14.95 60.46
C SER A 107 -18.62 16.22 59.66
N GLN A 108 -19.85 16.43 59.15
CA GLN A 108 -20.99 17.07 59.83
C GLN A 108 -20.61 18.30 60.73
N GLY A 109 -21.13 19.51 60.53
CA GLY A 109 -21.95 20.08 59.44
C GLY A 109 -23.04 21.07 59.94
N SER A 110 -23.28 22.20 59.24
CA SER A 110 -24.44 23.08 59.51
C SER A 110 -24.85 23.97 58.32
N VAL A 111 -26.07 23.69 57.85
CA VAL A 111 -27.14 24.54 57.27
C VAL A 111 -26.88 26.05 57.00
N THR A 112 -27.41 26.46 55.85
CA THR A 112 -27.67 27.81 55.30
C THR A 112 -28.32 28.85 56.23
N LEU A 113 -28.01 30.13 55.96
CA LEU A 113 -28.98 31.24 56.07
C LEU A 113 -28.63 32.33 55.03
N ASN A 114 -29.60 33.16 54.64
CA ASN A 114 -29.52 34.03 53.46
C ASN A 114 -29.89 35.50 53.77
N SER A 115 -29.37 36.42 52.96
CA SER A 115 -29.71 37.86 52.83
C SER A 115 -29.45 38.85 53.98
N ALA A 116 -28.95 40.05 53.59
CA ALA A 116 -29.32 41.41 54.10
C ALA A 116 -29.14 41.69 55.62
N LEU A 117 -28.39 42.68 56.12
CA LEU A 117 -28.20 44.12 55.81
C LEU A 117 -26.93 44.61 56.60
N ASN A 118 -26.49 45.88 56.70
CA ASN A 118 -27.11 47.20 56.47
C ASN A 118 -26.06 48.30 56.24
N ALA A 119 -26.49 49.51 55.84
CA ALA A 119 -25.65 50.71 55.84
C ALA A 119 -26.06 51.71 56.95
N LYS A 120 -25.08 52.50 57.43
CA LYS A 120 -25.14 53.59 58.44
C LYS A 120 -25.37 53.18 59.92
N GLY A 121 -24.46 53.65 60.78
CA GLY A 121 -24.85 54.46 61.95
C GLY A 121 -24.15 54.19 63.29
N HIS A 122 -23.10 54.98 63.59
CA HIS A 122 -22.52 55.23 64.94
C HIS A 122 -21.91 53.99 65.68
N GLU A 123 -20.98 54.08 66.64
CA GLU A 123 -20.00 55.13 66.99
C GLU A 123 -18.82 54.58 67.81
N LYS A 124 -17.72 55.37 67.87
CA LYS A 124 -16.75 55.49 68.98
C LYS A 124 -16.13 54.23 69.64
N GLY A 125 -14.81 54.12 69.44
CA GLY A 125 -13.84 53.73 70.49
C GLY A 125 -13.51 52.24 70.59
N GLY A 126 -12.29 51.88 71.02
CA GLY A 126 -11.14 52.74 71.33
C GLY A 126 -10.01 51.97 72.03
N HIS A 127 -8.75 52.39 71.79
CA HIS A 127 -7.50 51.75 72.24
C HIS A 127 -7.24 50.34 71.64
N GLY A 128 -5.99 49.93 71.37
CA GLY A 128 -4.74 50.71 71.41
C GLY A 128 -3.51 49.89 71.00
N SER A 129 -2.45 50.60 70.59
CA SER A 129 -0.99 50.35 70.79
C SER A 129 -0.59 49.00 71.42
N PHE A 130 0.40 48.25 70.91
CA PHE A 130 1.84 48.57 70.67
C PHE A 130 2.40 47.56 69.62
N SER A 131 3.54 47.74 68.92
CA SER A 131 4.45 48.87 68.66
C SER A 131 5.58 48.44 67.72
N GLU A 132 6.16 49.39 66.95
CA GLU A 132 7.60 49.62 66.62
C GLU A 132 8.52 48.40 66.24
N VAL A 133 9.48 48.50 65.31
CA VAL A 133 10.59 49.47 65.17
C VAL A 133 10.92 49.60 63.66
N SER A 134 10.79 50.77 63.01
CA SER A 134 11.80 51.86 62.84
C SER A 134 12.99 51.53 61.88
N ALA A 135 13.56 52.45 61.09
CA ALA A 135 13.16 53.80 60.64
C ALA A 135 14.18 54.44 59.66
N LYS A 136 13.73 55.36 58.79
CA LYS A 136 14.51 56.41 58.07
C LYS A 136 15.46 55.90 56.94
N ARG A 137 15.84 56.69 55.91
CA ARG A 137 15.75 58.15 55.68
C ARG A 137 15.62 58.51 54.18
N VAL A 138 15.22 59.76 53.91
CA VAL A 138 14.91 60.48 52.63
C VAL A 138 16.18 61.27 52.17
N PRO A 139 16.36 61.87 50.96
CA PRO A 139 15.46 62.21 49.82
C PRO A 139 15.94 61.63 48.44
N ASP A 140 15.65 62.10 47.20
CA ASP A 140 15.08 63.37 46.66
C ASP A 140 14.57 63.26 45.18
N SER A 141 14.08 64.39 44.63
CA SER A 141 13.94 64.81 43.21
C SER A 141 12.89 64.21 42.24
N ASN A 142 11.71 64.86 42.19
CA ASN A 142 11.10 65.54 41.02
C ASN A 142 10.53 64.82 39.75
N ILE A 143 9.21 65.02 39.52
CA ILE A 143 8.50 65.50 38.28
C ILE A 143 7.25 64.70 37.79
N SER A 144 6.11 65.40 37.85
CA SER A 144 4.82 65.32 37.09
C SER A 144 4.07 64.01 36.78
N GLY A 145 2.75 64.05 37.05
CA GLY A 145 1.76 63.88 35.98
C GLY A 145 0.86 62.63 36.01
N GLU A 146 -0.17 62.62 36.85
CA GLU A 146 -1.19 61.56 36.85
C GLU A 146 -2.44 61.94 36.03
N ILE A 147 -2.60 61.28 34.89
CA ILE A 147 -3.91 60.89 34.34
C ILE A 147 -3.90 59.36 34.37
N SER A 148 -5.04 58.74 34.68
CA SER A 148 -5.12 57.34 35.12
C SER A 148 -4.54 56.35 34.11
N ARG A 149 -3.40 55.74 34.46
CA ARG A 149 -2.94 54.51 33.82
C ARG A 149 -3.88 53.38 34.21
N VAL A 150 -4.53 52.75 33.24
CA VAL A 150 -4.95 51.35 33.38
C VAL A 150 -3.67 50.54 33.65
N SER A 151 -3.65 49.64 34.65
CA SER A 151 -2.42 48.90 34.92
C SER A 151 -2.13 47.93 33.77
N VAL A 152 -0.84 47.68 33.52
CA VAL A 152 -0.44 46.53 32.68
C VAL A 152 -0.96 45.22 33.29
N ASP A 153 -1.15 45.16 34.61
CA ASP A 153 -1.80 44.03 35.30
C ASP A 153 -3.31 43.96 35.06
N ASP A 154 -3.99 45.07 34.78
CA ASP A 154 -5.42 45.07 34.41
C ASP A 154 -5.60 44.59 32.97
N ILE A 155 -4.76 45.08 32.05
CA ILE A 155 -4.74 44.60 30.66
C ILE A 155 -4.32 43.13 30.62
N MET A 156 -3.26 42.72 31.35
CA MET A 156 -2.88 41.31 31.44
C MET A 156 -3.90 40.44 32.20
N ARG A 157 -4.77 41.00 33.03
CA ARG A 157 -5.91 40.26 33.60
C ARG A 157 -6.97 40.04 32.52
N VAL A 158 -7.42 41.08 31.82
CA VAL A 158 -8.41 40.96 30.73
C VAL A 158 -7.91 40.07 29.60
N VAL A 159 -6.63 40.15 29.25
CA VAL A 159 -5.98 39.24 28.26
C VAL A 159 -5.95 37.80 28.76
N LYS A 160 -5.72 37.53 30.05
CA LYS A 160 -5.76 36.16 30.60
C LYS A 160 -7.16 35.61 30.80
N GLU A 161 -8.13 36.48 31.08
CA GLU A 161 -9.54 36.14 31.13
C GLU A 161 -10.02 35.76 29.72
N THR A 162 -9.76 36.60 28.71
CA THR A 162 -10.05 36.25 27.30
C THR A 162 -9.22 35.09 26.75
N GLU A 163 -7.96 34.90 27.15
CA GLU A 163 -7.17 33.70 26.80
C GLU A 163 -7.78 32.44 27.43
N SER A 164 -8.27 32.51 28.67
CA SER A 164 -9.00 31.43 29.34
C SER A 164 -10.34 31.13 28.66
N ASP A 165 -11.07 32.15 28.21
CA ASP A 165 -12.35 32.00 27.52
C ASP A 165 -12.15 31.43 26.10
N ILE A 166 -11.11 31.86 25.37
CA ILE A 166 -10.68 31.27 24.09
C ILE A 166 -10.29 29.80 24.28
N ILE A 167 -9.51 29.46 25.31
CA ILE A 167 -9.15 28.07 25.63
C ILE A 167 -10.40 27.24 25.97
N THR A 168 -11.37 27.83 26.67
CA THR A 168 -12.64 27.16 27.02
C THR A 168 -13.50 26.91 25.78
N LEU A 169 -13.64 27.90 24.89
CA LEU A 169 -14.31 27.77 23.59
C LEU A 169 -13.59 26.79 22.65
N MET A 170 -12.25 26.71 22.69
CA MET A 170 -11.48 25.72 21.94
C MET A 170 -11.70 24.31 22.50
N GLN A 171 -11.71 24.12 23.82
CA GLN A 171 -12.02 22.83 24.46
C GLN A 171 -13.48 22.41 24.22
N LEU A 172 -14.42 23.35 24.18
CA LEU A 172 -15.81 23.08 23.80
C LEU A 172 -15.90 22.71 22.32
N ARG A 173 -15.27 23.47 21.41
CA ARG A 173 -15.19 23.17 19.98
C ARG A 173 -14.60 21.78 19.74
N GLU A 174 -13.49 21.44 20.40
CA GLU A 174 -12.83 20.14 20.27
C GLU A 174 -13.74 19.02 20.76
N ARG A 175 -14.38 19.18 21.93
CA ARG A 175 -15.35 18.22 22.46
C ARG A 175 -16.57 18.04 21.55
N VAL A 176 -17.20 19.12 21.11
CA VAL A 176 -18.35 19.10 20.20
C VAL A 176 -17.94 18.51 18.84
N THR A 177 -16.71 18.74 18.39
CA THR A 177 -16.16 18.09 17.17
C THR A 177 -15.96 16.59 17.37
N GLU A 178 -15.52 16.14 18.54
CA GLU A 178 -15.34 14.72 18.86
C GLU A 178 -16.69 14.00 19.05
N GLU A 179 -17.66 14.66 19.70
CA GLU A 179 -19.06 14.23 19.81
C GLU A 179 -19.71 14.13 18.42
N LEU A 180 -19.52 15.15 17.56
CA LEU A 180 -19.97 15.13 16.16
C LEU A 180 -19.34 14.00 15.35
N LYS A 181 -18.02 13.75 15.48
CA LYS A 181 -17.35 12.60 14.83
C LYS A 181 -17.92 11.27 15.33
N SER A 182 -18.16 11.13 16.64
CA SER A 182 -18.70 9.90 17.22
C SER A 182 -20.14 9.65 16.76
N ALA A 183 -20.98 10.68 16.73
CA ALA A 183 -22.35 10.59 16.23
C ALA A 183 -22.41 10.37 14.71
N HIS A 184 -21.52 11.02 13.93
CA HIS A 184 -21.38 10.76 12.50
C HIS A 184 -20.92 9.33 12.22
N TYR A 185 -19.95 8.81 12.98
CA TYR A 185 -19.48 7.44 12.87
C TYR A 185 -20.58 6.44 13.27
N GLU A 186 -21.33 6.69 14.35
CA GLU A 186 -22.48 5.85 14.70
C GLU A 186 -23.56 5.89 13.59
N LYS A 187 -23.82 7.07 13.01
CA LYS A 187 -24.69 7.26 11.84
C LYS A 187 -24.20 6.49 10.62
N GLU A 188 -22.91 6.51 10.28
CA GLU A 188 -22.33 5.69 9.22
C GLU A 188 -22.46 4.18 9.52
N GLN A 189 -22.19 3.75 10.75
CA GLN A 189 -22.37 2.34 11.14
C GLN A 189 -23.84 1.90 11.10
N LEU A 190 -24.78 2.77 11.48
CA LEU A 190 -26.22 2.53 11.37
C LEU A 190 -26.67 2.50 9.90
N GLN A 191 -26.17 3.40 9.06
CA GLN A 191 -26.45 3.42 7.62
C GLN A 191 -25.87 2.18 6.92
N LEU A 192 -24.66 1.74 7.28
CA LEU A 192 -24.07 0.48 6.80
C LEU A 192 -24.87 -0.74 7.26
N GLN A 193 -25.36 -0.77 8.51
CA GLN A 193 -26.24 -1.85 8.98
C GLN A 193 -27.58 -1.86 8.25
N VAL A 194 -28.22 -0.70 8.04
CA VAL A 194 -29.46 -0.60 7.24
C VAL A 194 -29.19 -1.02 5.78
N HIS A 195 -28.07 -0.61 5.20
CA HIS A 195 -27.65 -1.02 3.85
C HIS A 195 -27.43 -2.54 3.75
N ASP A 196 -26.73 -3.17 4.70
CA ASP A 196 -26.45 -4.61 4.69
C ASP A 196 -27.68 -5.48 5.02
N LEU A 197 -28.64 -4.93 5.78
CA LEU A 197 -29.96 -5.53 5.99
C LEU A 197 -30.87 -5.36 4.76
N ALA A 198 -30.75 -4.27 4.00
CA ALA A 198 -31.43 -4.08 2.71
C ALA A 198 -30.77 -4.85 1.56
N ALA A 199 -29.45 -5.11 1.64
CA ALA A 199 -28.67 -5.89 0.68
C ALA A 199 -28.69 -7.41 0.97
N HIS A 200 -29.25 -7.85 2.11
CA HIS A 200 -29.68 -9.23 2.25
C HIS A 200 -30.62 -9.58 1.09
N PRO A 201 -30.34 -10.66 0.35
CA PRO A 201 -30.68 -10.68 -1.06
C PRO A 201 -32.19 -10.68 -1.32
N ALA A 202 -32.61 -9.80 -2.22
CA ALA A 202 -33.91 -9.82 -2.91
C ALA A 202 -34.16 -11.11 -3.75
N GLY A 203 -33.38 -12.18 -3.52
CA GLY A 203 -33.52 -13.54 -4.06
C GLY A 203 -34.77 -14.30 -3.59
N SER A 204 -35.84 -13.57 -3.27
CA SER A 204 -37.19 -14.10 -3.09
C SER A 204 -38.23 -13.47 -4.03
N ASP A 205 -37.95 -12.38 -4.77
CA ASP A 205 -38.95 -11.75 -5.66
C ASP A 205 -39.54 -12.72 -6.73
N PRO A 206 -38.74 -13.57 -7.42
CA PRO A 206 -39.30 -14.59 -8.33
C PRO A 206 -40.20 -15.64 -7.65
N LYS A 207 -40.13 -15.78 -6.32
CA LYS A 207 -41.03 -16.63 -5.51
C LYS A 207 -42.21 -15.84 -4.95
N LEU A 208 -42.02 -14.56 -4.62
CA LEU A 208 -43.07 -13.66 -4.14
C LEU A 208 -44.11 -13.37 -5.24
N LYS A 209 -43.66 -13.17 -6.49
CA LYS A 209 -44.53 -13.05 -7.67
C LYS A 209 -45.32 -14.34 -7.97
N TYR A 210 -44.88 -15.50 -7.46
CA TYR A 210 -45.66 -16.74 -7.46
C TYR A 210 -46.55 -16.93 -6.20
N ALA A 211 -46.34 -16.13 -5.14
CA ALA A 211 -46.99 -16.34 -3.84
C ALA A 211 -48.42 -15.79 -3.77
N VAL A 212 -48.70 -14.65 -4.44
CA VAL A 212 -50.03 -14.01 -4.41
C VAL A 212 -51.11 -14.93 -4.99
N GLY A 213 -50.84 -15.56 -6.14
CA GLY A 213 -51.71 -16.59 -6.72
C GLY A 213 -51.70 -17.94 -5.99
N GLY A 214 -50.81 -18.13 -5.00
CA GLY A 214 -50.70 -19.36 -4.23
C GLY A 214 -51.76 -19.48 -3.13
N ASP A 215 -52.02 -18.39 -2.40
CA ASP A 215 -52.86 -18.44 -1.19
C ASP A 215 -54.35 -18.67 -1.52
N GLU A 216 -54.84 -18.03 -2.59
CA GLU A 216 -56.21 -18.26 -3.09
C GLU A 216 -56.35 -19.64 -3.75
N ARG A 217 -55.28 -20.15 -4.37
CA ARG A 217 -55.25 -21.52 -4.93
C ARG A 217 -55.26 -22.60 -3.84
N VAL A 218 -54.67 -22.34 -2.67
CA VAL A 218 -54.82 -23.21 -1.50
C VAL A 218 -56.28 -23.23 -1.02
N ARG A 219 -56.91 -22.06 -0.85
CA ARG A 219 -58.35 -21.98 -0.47
C ARG A 219 -59.27 -22.72 -1.43
N LEU A 220 -59.03 -22.59 -2.74
CA LEU A 220 -59.82 -23.29 -3.77
C LEU A 220 -59.61 -24.81 -3.71
N LEU A 221 -58.38 -25.28 -3.47
CA LEU A 221 -58.09 -26.70 -3.27
C LEU A 221 -58.69 -27.24 -1.96
N GLU A 222 -58.65 -26.47 -0.88
CA GLU A 222 -59.28 -26.81 0.40
C GLU A 222 -60.81 -26.94 0.25
N ALA A 223 -61.46 -25.97 -0.41
CA ALA A 223 -62.90 -25.99 -0.66
C ALA A 223 -63.34 -27.17 -1.55
N GLU A 224 -62.60 -27.48 -2.62
CA GLU A 224 -62.95 -28.60 -3.50
C GLU A 224 -62.64 -29.97 -2.84
N VAL A 225 -61.58 -30.06 -2.02
CA VAL A 225 -61.33 -31.23 -1.16
C VAL A 225 -62.44 -31.40 -0.12
N GLU A 226 -62.89 -30.34 0.54
CA GLU A 226 -63.99 -30.42 1.52
C GLU A 226 -65.30 -30.85 0.86
N LYS A 227 -65.61 -30.32 -0.32
CA LYS A 227 -66.77 -30.66 -1.14
C LYS A 227 -66.74 -32.13 -1.62
N LEU A 228 -65.57 -32.65 -2.00
CA LEU A 228 -65.39 -34.07 -2.31
C LEU A 228 -65.48 -34.95 -1.04
N GLN A 229 -65.01 -34.45 0.11
CA GLN A 229 -65.17 -35.15 1.40
C GLN A 229 -66.63 -35.17 1.86
N ARG A 230 -67.43 -34.12 1.63
CA ARG A 230 -68.87 -34.13 1.92
C ARG A 230 -69.58 -35.22 1.10
N ARG A 231 -69.32 -35.28 -0.22
CA ARG A 231 -69.84 -36.37 -1.09
C ARG A 231 -69.42 -37.78 -0.66
N LEU A 232 -68.23 -37.93 -0.07
CA LEU A 232 -67.73 -39.19 0.48
C LEU A 232 -68.29 -39.51 1.88
N SER A 233 -68.72 -38.50 2.65
CA SER A 233 -69.39 -38.66 3.94
C SER A 233 -70.88 -38.96 3.82
N GLU A 234 -71.51 -38.56 2.71
CA GLU A 234 -72.90 -38.92 2.38
C GLU A 234 -73.08 -40.44 2.14
N THR A 235 -71.98 -41.20 1.96
CA THR A 235 -71.98 -42.66 1.82
C THR A 235 -71.38 -43.43 3.02
N VAL A 236 -70.78 -42.77 4.02
CA VAL A 236 -70.15 -43.45 5.18
C VAL A 236 -70.42 -42.73 6.50
N VAL A 237 -71.10 -43.42 7.43
CA VAL A 237 -71.46 -42.87 8.75
C VAL A 237 -70.44 -43.28 9.83
N ASP A 238 -69.69 -42.30 10.34
CA ASP A 238 -69.24 -42.29 11.74
C ASP A 238 -69.19 -40.83 12.25
N SER A 239 -69.62 -40.59 13.49
CA SER A 239 -70.05 -39.27 13.97
C SER A 239 -69.07 -38.56 14.89
N GLN A 240 -68.16 -39.27 15.56
CA GLN A 240 -67.33 -38.67 16.61
C GLN A 240 -66.16 -37.82 16.06
N ALA A 241 -65.57 -38.19 14.92
CA ALA A 241 -64.49 -37.42 14.30
C ALA A 241 -64.96 -36.05 13.78
N PHE A 242 -66.18 -35.99 13.24
CA PHE A 242 -66.74 -34.78 12.61
C PHE A 242 -67.06 -33.68 13.63
N ALA A 243 -67.49 -34.06 14.84
CA ALA A 243 -67.82 -33.12 15.90
C ALA A 243 -66.61 -32.30 16.37
N LYS A 244 -65.41 -32.90 16.41
CA LYS A 244 -64.18 -32.23 16.88
C LYS A 244 -63.68 -31.18 15.89
N LEU A 245 -63.61 -31.55 14.60
CA LEU A 245 -63.22 -30.64 13.51
C LEU A 245 -64.15 -29.42 13.39
N LYS A 246 -65.44 -29.58 13.72
CA LYS A 246 -66.42 -28.48 13.64
C LYS A 246 -66.14 -27.35 14.65
N GLU A 247 -65.64 -27.69 15.85
CA GLU A 247 -65.35 -26.70 16.88
C GLU A 247 -63.99 -26.01 16.65
N GLU A 248 -62.98 -26.76 16.20
CA GLU A 248 -61.66 -26.22 15.81
C GLU A 248 -61.81 -25.17 14.68
N ASN A 249 -62.72 -25.41 13.72
CA ASN A 249 -63.02 -24.46 12.63
C ASN A 249 -63.80 -23.21 13.12
N ARG A 250 -64.65 -23.34 14.15
CA ARG A 250 -65.38 -22.20 14.74
C ARG A 250 -64.43 -21.18 15.37
N VAL A 251 -63.45 -21.65 16.16
CA VAL A 251 -62.44 -20.81 16.81
C VAL A 251 -61.60 -20.04 15.77
N LEU A 252 -61.23 -20.70 14.67
CA LEU A 252 -60.47 -20.07 13.58
C LEU A 252 -61.26 -18.94 12.88
N GLN A 253 -62.58 -19.07 12.70
CA GLN A 253 -63.39 -17.99 12.13
C GLN A 253 -63.57 -16.80 13.10
N GLU A 254 -63.65 -17.06 14.41
CA GLU A 254 -63.67 -16.00 15.42
C GLU A 254 -62.36 -15.20 15.42
N SER A 255 -61.19 -15.87 15.35
CA SER A 255 -59.89 -15.19 15.18
C SER A 255 -59.79 -14.40 13.87
N LEU A 256 -60.31 -14.94 12.76
CA LEU A 256 -60.27 -14.27 11.44
C LEU A 256 -61.13 -13.00 11.41
N ASN A 257 -62.24 -12.95 12.16
CA ASN A 257 -63.10 -11.77 12.24
C ASN A 257 -62.46 -10.64 13.07
N VAL A 258 -61.68 -10.96 14.11
CA VAL A 258 -60.87 -9.96 14.84
C VAL A 258 -59.87 -9.30 13.89
N TYR A 259 -59.17 -10.10 13.08
CA TYR A 259 -58.20 -9.59 12.09
C TYR A 259 -58.83 -8.72 10.99
N LYS A 260 -60.10 -8.97 10.65
CA LYS A 260 -60.88 -8.11 9.72
C LYS A 260 -61.32 -6.79 10.34
N GLN A 261 -61.44 -6.71 11.67
CA GLN A 261 -61.78 -5.45 12.36
C GLN A 261 -60.58 -4.53 12.58
N SER A 262 -59.34 -5.03 12.48
CA SER A 262 -58.11 -4.24 12.65
C SER A 262 -57.63 -3.49 11.39
N GLY A 263 -58.54 -3.12 10.49
CA GLY A 263 -58.38 -1.97 9.58
C GLY A 263 -57.29 -1.99 8.51
N GLY A 264 -56.58 -3.10 8.28
CA GLY A 264 -55.35 -3.15 7.46
C GLY A 264 -55.46 -2.66 6.00
N GLN A 265 -56.67 -2.55 5.44
CA GLN A 265 -56.90 -2.02 4.09
C GLN A 265 -56.97 -0.47 4.06
N SER A 266 -57.37 0.17 5.16
CA SER A 266 -57.53 1.63 5.26
C SER A 266 -56.21 2.40 5.32
N LEU A 267 -55.11 1.74 5.71
CA LEU A 267 -53.84 2.43 6.00
C LEU A 267 -53.08 2.82 4.72
N LEU A 268 -53.25 2.08 3.63
CA LEU A 268 -52.52 2.31 2.38
C LEU A 268 -53.13 3.47 1.58
N GLU A 269 -54.47 3.49 1.44
CA GLU A 269 -55.19 4.62 0.84
C GLU A 269 -55.00 5.92 1.66
N ALA A 270 -54.98 5.83 3.00
CA ALA A 270 -54.68 6.98 3.86
C ALA A 270 -53.25 7.52 3.64
N LYS A 271 -52.24 6.65 3.47
CA LYS A 271 -50.86 7.07 3.14
C LYS A 271 -50.78 7.70 1.75
N TYR A 272 -51.35 7.08 0.72
CA TYR A 272 -51.36 7.62 -0.64
C TYR A 272 -51.97 9.03 -0.68
N GLN A 273 -53.11 9.21 -0.01
CA GLN A 273 -53.78 10.51 0.02
C GLN A 273 -53.01 11.56 0.85
N SER A 274 -52.36 11.16 1.95
CA SER A 274 -51.50 12.04 2.74
C SER A 274 -50.33 12.59 1.90
N SER A 275 -49.63 11.74 1.15
CA SER A 275 -48.54 12.18 0.27
C SER A 275 -49.03 13.05 -0.90
N LEU A 276 -50.25 12.80 -1.40
CA LEU A 276 -50.85 13.63 -2.45
C LEU A 276 -51.16 15.06 -1.93
N ASP A 277 -51.70 15.19 -0.72
CA ASP A 277 -51.97 16.48 -0.09
C ASP A 277 -50.67 17.24 0.27
N GLU A 278 -49.61 16.50 0.60
CA GLU A 278 -48.27 17.05 0.88
C GLU A 278 -47.60 17.62 -0.38
N ILE A 279 -47.62 16.90 -1.51
CA ILE A 279 -47.18 17.38 -2.83
C ILE A 279 -47.96 18.65 -3.22
N ASN A 280 -49.27 18.68 -3.05
CA ASN A 280 -50.10 19.85 -3.33
C ASN A 280 -49.72 21.04 -2.43
N THR A 281 -49.39 20.80 -1.16
CA THR A 281 -48.95 21.83 -0.22
C THR A 281 -47.61 22.44 -0.61
N LEU A 282 -46.66 21.63 -1.10
CA LEU A 282 -45.37 22.14 -1.60
C LEU A 282 -45.53 22.94 -2.90
N ARG A 283 -46.35 22.48 -3.85
CA ARG A 283 -46.67 23.21 -5.09
C ARG A 283 -47.28 24.60 -4.81
N VAL A 284 -48.06 24.76 -3.74
CA VAL A 284 -48.56 26.08 -3.30
C VAL A 284 -47.44 26.98 -2.77
N LYS A 285 -46.49 26.45 -1.99
CA LYS A 285 -45.30 27.22 -1.53
C LYS A 285 -44.43 27.66 -2.70
N LEU A 286 -44.16 26.75 -3.64
CA LEU A 286 -43.41 27.01 -4.88
C LEU A 286 -44.05 28.14 -5.72
N ALA A 287 -45.37 28.13 -5.87
CA ALA A 287 -46.12 29.20 -6.55
C ALA A 287 -46.02 30.54 -5.82
N GLY A 288 -45.97 30.53 -4.48
CA GLY A 288 -45.72 31.71 -3.64
C GLY A 288 -44.35 32.34 -3.91
N ALA A 289 -43.27 31.54 -3.83
CA ALA A 289 -41.91 32.00 -4.09
C ALA A 289 -41.74 32.59 -5.50
N HIS A 290 -42.30 31.93 -6.52
CA HIS A 290 -42.32 32.45 -7.89
C HIS A 290 -43.08 33.79 -8.02
N ALA A 291 -44.18 33.97 -7.27
CA ALA A 291 -44.91 35.25 -7.26
C ALA A 291 -44.13 36.37 -6.55
N GLU A 292 -43.28 36.03 -5.58
CA GLU A 292 -42.44 36.98 -4.83
C GLU A 292 -41.25 37.47 -5.67
N ILE A 293 -40.52 36.56 -6.32
CA ILE A 293 -39.49 36.92 -7.32
C ILE A 293 -40.08 37.81 -8.42
N LYS A 294 -41.32 37.54 -8.85
CA LYS A 294 -42.00 38.35 -9.88
C LYS A 294 -42.34 39.78 -9.40
N LYS A 295 -42.51 40.00 -8.09
CA LYS A 295 -42.63 41.37 -7.51
C LYS A 295 -41.29 42.11 -7.49
N LEU A 296 -40.17 41.40 -7.32
CA LEU A 296 -38.80 41.94 -7.29
C LEU A 296 -38.28 42.36 -8.70
N SER A 297 -39.17 42.88 -9.55
CA SER A 297 -38.89 43.25 -10.94
C SER A 297 -38.08 44.55 -11.09
N ARG A 298 -36.82 44.58 -10.59
CA ARG A 298 -35.75 45.52 -11.01
C ARG A 298 -34.35 45.17 -10.43
N GLY A 299 -33.68 44.22 -11.05
CA GLY A 299 -32.23 43.97 -10.90
C GLY A 299 -31.87 42.84 -9.90
N PRO A 300 -30.78 42.08 -10.16
CA PRO A 300 -30.37 40.98 -9.29
C PRO A 300 -29.59 41.49 -8.06
N GLY A 301 -30.05 41.10 -6.87
CA GLY A 301 -29.32 41.25 -5.61
C GLY A 301 -29.24 39.91 -4.86
N ARG A 302 -28.43 39.83 -3.79
CA ARG A 302 -28.16 38.58 -3.04
C ARG A 302 -29.42 37.82 -2.60
N GLU A 303 -30.50 38.51 -2.24
CA GLU A 303 -31.78 37.87 -1.87
C GLU A 303 -32.45 37.12 -3.04
N GLY A 304 -32.31 37.62 -4.27
CA GLY A 304 -32.86 36.97 -5.46
C GLY A 304 -32.18 35.64 -5.78
N ALA A 305 -30.88 35.53 -5.51
CA ALA A 305 -30.12 34.29 -5.67
C ALA A 305 -30.58 33.21 -4.67
N ARG A 306 -30.66 33.54 -3.38
CA ARG A 306 -31.20 32.63 -2.35
C ARG A 306 -32.63 32.16 -2.63
N LEU A 307 -33.48 33.06 -3.13
CA LEU A 307 -34.84 32.68 -3.55
C LEU A 307 -34.87 31.77 -4.79
N GLN A 308 -33.85 31.81 -5.66
CA GLN A 308 -33.70 30.84 -6.76
C GLN A 308 -33.18 29.48 -6.28
N GLU A 309 -32.22 29.45 -5.34
CA GLU A 309 -31.73 28.20 -4.74
C GLU A 309 -32.87 27.44 -4.03
N ASN A 310 -33.64 28.13 -3.19
CA ASN A 310 -34.80 27.55 -2.50
C ASN A 310 -35.89 27.04 -3.47
N ILE A 311 -36.00 27.60 -4.68
CA ILE A 311 -36.93 27.10 -5.71
C ILE A 311 -36.39 25.80 -6.33
N ILE A 312 -35.10 25.73 -6.66
CA ILE A 312 -34.46 24.52 -7.19
C ILE A 312 -34.56 23.37 -6.19
N GLU A 313 -34.36 23.65 -4.89
CA GLU A 313 -34.56 22.66 -3.83
C GLU A 313 -36.01 22.17 -3.74
N LEU A 314 -37.00 23.06 -3.82
CA LEU A 314 -38.42 22.69 -3.80
C LEU A 314 -38.85 21.91 -5.05
N ASP A 315 -38.39 22.29 -6.24
CA ASP A 315 -38.68 21.57 -7.49
C ASP A 315 -38.08 20.15 -7.48
N ASN A 316 -36.84 19.98 -6.99
CA ASN A 316 -36.21 18.67 -6.84
C ASN A 316 -36.98 17.77 -5.85
N ASN A 317 -37.38 18.31 -4.69
CA ASN A 317 -38.17 17.56 -3.69
C ASN A 317 -39.56 17.17 -4.21
N ILE A 318 -40.19 18.02 -5.04
CA ILE A 318 -41.45 17.68 -5.70
C ILE A 318 -41.24 16.57 -6.74
N ALA A 319 -40.18 16.64 -7.55
CA ALA A 319 -39.89 15.64 -8.59
C ALA A 319 -39.65 14.22 -8.03
N ASP A 320 -38.90 14.10 -6.92
CA ASP A 320 -38.58 12.79 -6.35
C ASP A 320 -39.79 12.16 -5.63
N MET A 321 -40.68 12.97 -5.03
CA MET A 321 -41.97 12.48 -4.50
C MET A 321 -42.97 12.14 -5.62
N GLU A 322 -43.01 12.89 -6.72
CA GLU A 322 -43.84 12.55 -7.89
C GLU A 322 -43.40 11.23 -8.53
N LYS A 323 -42.09 10.93 -8.54
CA LYS A 323 -41.55 9.63 -8.95
C LYS A 323 -41.98 8.49 -8.02
N GLN A 324 -41.87 8.66 -6.70
CA GLN A 324 -42.36 7.67 -5.73
C GLN A 324 -43.89 7.43 -5.87
N LEU A 325 -44.66 8.48 -6.17
CA LEU A 325 -46.09 8.38 -6.44
C LEU A 325 -46.41 7.67 -7.77
N ALA A 326 -45.54 7.76 -8.77
CA ALA A 326 -45.66 7.01 -10.02
C ALA A 326 -45.42 5.50 -9.81
N GLU A 327 -44.37 5.14 -9.07
CA GLU A 327 -44.06 3.75 -8.70
C GLU A 327 -45.20 3.12 -7.84
N ALA A 328 -45.85 3.93 -7.00
CA ALA A 328 -47.07 3.55 -6.26
C ALA A 328 -48.35 3.47 -7.13
N ASN A 329 -48.40 4.15 -8.28
CA ASN A 329 -49.53 4.06 -9.21
C ASN A 329 -49.42 2.87 -10.16
N ASP A 330 -48.22 2.56 -10.67
CA ASP A 330 -48.02 1.38 -11.53
C ASP A 330 -48.37 0.08 -10.79
N THR A 331 -47.97 -0.03 -9.53
CA THR A 331 -48.34 -1.18 -8.66
C THR A 331 -49.84 -1.25 -8.34
N ASN A 332 -50.56 -0.12 -8.38
CA ASN A 332 -52.03 -0.09 -8.24
C ASN A 332 -52.74 -0.38 -9.59
N ALA A 333 -52.14 -0.01 -10.72
CA ALA A 333 -52.62 -0.36 -12.06
C ALA A 333 -52.48 -1.86 -12.35
N GLU A 334 -51.39 -2.49 -11.92
CA GLU A 334 -51.26 -3.97 -11.92
C GLU A 334 -52.34 -4.62 -11.05
N LEU A 335 -52.73 -4.01 -9.93
CA LEU A 335 -53.79 -4.51 -9.05
C LEU A 335 -55.19 -4.43 -9.69
N GLU A 336 -55.51 -3.35 -10.43
CA GLU A 336 -56.77 -3.27 -11.19
C GLU A 336 -56.80 -4.23 -12.37
N ALA A 337 -55.69 -4.37 -13.12
CA ALA A 337 -55.60 -5.37 -14.20
C ALA A 337 -55.86 -6.80 -13.69
N LEU A 338 -55.35 -7.14 -12.51
CA LEU A 338 -55.62 -8.42 -11.83
C LEU A 338 -57.05 -8.55 -11.29
N LYS A 339 -57.77 -7.44 -11.03
CA LYS A 339 -59.21 -7.47 -10.69
C LYS A 339 -60.07 -7.72 -11.93
N ASP A 340 -59.75 -7.12 -13.07
CA ASP A 340 -60.45 -7.36 -14.34
C ASP A 340 -60.26 -8.80 -14.83
N GLU A 341 -59.04 -9.37 -14.71
CA GLU A 341 -58.80 -10.79 -15.01
C GLU A 341 -59.56 -11.72 -14.05
N ASN A 342 -59.68 -11.33 -12.77
CA ASN A 342 -60.50 -12.06 -11.79
C ASN A 342 -62.00 -11.99 -12.13
N LEU A 343 -62.50 -10.85 -12.60
CA LEU A 343 -63.90 -10.68 -13.02
C LEU A 343 -64.22 -11.59 -14.22
N ALA A 344 -63.35 -11.64 -15.24
CA ALA A 344 -63.50 -12.53 -16.38
C ALA A 344 -63.55 -14.02 -15.98
N LEU A 345 -62.68 -14.44 -15.05
CA LEU A 345 -62.67 -15.81 -14.50
C LEU A 345 -63.92 -16.11 -13.65
N GLN A 346 -64.50 -15.10 -12.98
CA GLN A 346 -65.78 -15.26 -12.26
C GLN A 346 -66.96 -15.42 -13.22
N GLU A 347 -66.97 -14.73 -14.37
CA GLU A 347 -67.98 -14.92 -15.41
C GLU A 347 -67.87 -16.29 -16.09
N GLU A 348 -66.66 -16.77 -16.38
CA GLU A 348 -66.45 -18.12 -16.91
C GLU A 348 -66.89 -19.20 -15.90
N ALA A 349 -66.56 -19.02 -14.61
CA ALA A 349 -67.05 -19.89 -13.54
C ALA A 349 -68.58 -19.82 -13.36
N ALA A 350 -69.22 -18.69 -13.65
CA ALA A 350 -70.68 -18.56 -13.67
C ALA A 350 -71.31 -19.29 -14.87
N ALA A 351 -70.72 -19.19 -16.06
CA ALA A 351 -71.15 -19.95 -17.24
C ALA A 351 -71.07 -21.47 -17.01
N LEU A 352 -69.97 -21.95 -16.41
CA LEU A 352 -69.81 -23.36 -16.03
C LEU A 352 -70.81 -23.81 -14.95
N ARG A 353 -71.19 -22.94 -14.01
CA ARG A 353 -72.27 -23.23 -13.04
C ARG A 353 -73.63 -23.40 -13.72
N VAL A 354 -73.95 -22.61 -14.75
CA VAL A 354 -75.19 -22.76 -15.52
C VAL A 354 -75.21 -24.09 -16.30
N GLN A 355 -74.08 -24.50 -16.89
CA GLN A 355 -73.96 -25.80 -17.55
C GLN A 355 -74.10 -26.98 -16.56
N LEU A 356 -73.51 -26.88 -15.37
CA LEU A 356 -73.69 -27.88 -14.30
C LEU A 356 -75.14 -27.96 -13.79
N ALA A 357 -75.83 -26.83 -13.64
CA ALA A 357 -77.23 -26.80 -13.25
C ALA A 357 -78.18 -27.40 -14.31
N ALA A 358 -77.81 -27.32 -15.60
CA ALA A 358 -78.52 -28.04 -16.66
C ALA A 358 -78.32 -29.56 -16.55
N LEU A 359 -77.09 -30.02 -16.30
CA LEU A 359 -76.76 -31.44 -16.13
C LEU A 359 -77.39 -32.08 -14.87
N GLN A 360 -77.79 -31.29 -13.87
CA GLN A 360 -78.49 -31.79 -12.67
C GLN A 360 -80.01 -31.95 -12.84
N LYS A 361 -80.57 -31.58 -14.00
CA LYS A 361 -82.03 -31.57 -14.20
C LYS A 361 -82.60 -32.84 -14.88
N ASP A 362 -81.75 -33.70 -15.41
CA ASP A 362 -82.12 -34.96 -16.06
C ASP A 362 -81.63 -36.20 -15.28
N SER A 363 -82.30 -37.32 -15.51
CA SER A 363 -82.08 -38.66 -14.92
C SER A 363 -82.38 -38.81 -13.41
N SER A 364 -83.53 -39.42 -13.14
CA SER A 364 -83.86 -40.08 -11.86
C SER A 364 -83.11 -41.43 -11.71
N PRO A 365 -83.03 -42.04 -10.51
CA PRO A 365 -81.99 -43.04 -10.23
C PRO A 365 -82.31 -44.47 -10.70
N SER A 366 -81.32 -45.13 -11.32
CA SER A 366 -81.29 -46.60 -11.47
C SER A 366 -79.87 -47.17 -11.47
N SER A 367 -79.50 -47.78 -10.34
CA SER A 367 -78.57 -48.93 -10.16
C SER A 367 -77.36 -49.18 -11.09
N ALA A 368 -76.23 -49.53 -10.44
CA ALA A 368 -75.15 -50.43 -10.91
C ALA A 368 -73.80 -49.85 -11.42
N GLU A 369 -73.59 -48.53 -11.50
CA GLU A 369 -72.25 -47.97 -11.80
C GLU A 369 -71.43 -47.50 -10.57
N GLY A 370 -72.04 -47.46 -9.38
CA GLY A 370 -71.48 -46.78 -8.19
C GLY A 370 -70.06 -47.20 -7.80
N ASP A 371 -69.74 -48.50 -7.74
CA ASP A 371 -68.42 -49.00 -7.28
C ASP A 371 -67.26 -48.67 -8.25
N SER A 372 -67.56 -48.25 -9.49
CA SER A 372 -66.55 -47.69 -10.41
C SER A 372 -66.27 -46.21 -10.12
N GLN A 373 -67.35 -45.45 -9.90
CA GLN A 373 -67.29 -44.00 -9.66
C GLN A 373 -66.66 -43.70 -8.29
N ASP A 374 -67.01 -44.46 -7.25
CA ASP A 374 -66.51 -44.25 -5.88
C ASP A 374 -65.00 -44.51 -5.77
N ARG A 375 -64.50 -45.57 -6.40
CA ARG A 375 -63.04 -45.84 -6.51
C ARG A 375 -62.29 -44.79 -7.32
N THR A 376 -62.96 -44.10 -8.24
CA THR A 376 -62.38 -43.01 -9.01
C THR A 376 -62.31 -41.72 -8.17
N LEU A 377 -63.38 -41.39 -7.45
CA LEU A 377 -63.44 -40.30 -6.48
C LEU A 377 -62.40 -40.48 -5.36
N GLN A 378 -62.25 -41.67 -4.80
CA GLN A 378 -61.24 -41.95 -3.77
C GLN A 378 -59.81 -41.70 -4.25
N ARG A 379 -59.46 -42.08 -5.50
CA ARG A 379 -58.15 -41.76 -6.09
C ARG A 379 -57.95 -40.25 -6.29
N GLN A 380 -58.98 -39.54 -6.73
CA GLN A 380 -58.94 -38.08 -6.86
C GLN A 380 -58.76 -37.39 -5.50
N VAL A 381 -59.47 -37.84 -4.46
CA VAL A 381 -59.32 -37.33 -3.08
C VAL A 381 -57.91 -37.59 -2.53
N VAL A 382 -57.31 -38.76 -2.77
CA VAL A 382 -55.92 -39.05 -2.35
C VAL A 382 -54.92 -38.18 -3.12
N SER A 383 -55.09 -38.02 -4.43
CA SER A 383 -54.23 -37.17 -5.27
C SER A 383 -54.30 -35.70 -4.83
N LEU A 384 -55.51 -35.16 -4.64
CA LEU A 384 -55.72 -33.79 -4.16
C LEU A 384 -55.20 -33.58 -2.74
N LYS A 385 -55.33 -34.55 -1.83
CA LYS A 385 -54.73 -34.49 -0.49
C LYS A 385 -53.21 -34.47 -0.53
N SER A 386 -52.57 -35.23 -1.42
CA SER A 386 -51.11 -35.19 -1.58
C SER A 386 -50.61 -33.89 -2.19
N LEU A 387 -51.38 -33.30 -3.10
CA LEU A 387 -51.10 -31.99 -3.69
C LEU A 387 -51.26 -30.88 -2.64
N LEU A 388 -52.39 -30.86 -1.91
CA LEU A 388 -52.68 -29.92 -0.85
C LEU A 388 -51.64 -29.98 0.27
N ALA A 389 -51.27 -31.17 0.74
CA ALA A 389 -50.22 -31.33 1.77
C ALA A 389 -48.87 -30.75 1.32
N ARG A 390 -48.53 -30.90 0.03
CA ARG A 390 -47.33 -30.29 -0.55
C ARG A 390 -47.44 -28.76 -0.63
N THR A 391 -48.54 -28.22 -1.14
CA THR A 391 -48.74 -26.77 -1.24
C THR A 391 -48.83 -26.09 0.14
N VAL A 392 -49.37 -26.77 1.16
CA VAL A 392 -49.36 -26.31 2.56
C VAL A 392 -47.94 -26.33 3.14
N ALA A 393 -47.11 -27.33 2.83
CA ALA A 393 -45.71 -27.32 3.24
C ALA A 393 -44.91 -26.19 2.56
N GLU A 394 -45.14 -25.96 1.27
CA GLU A 394 -44.55 -24.85 0.50
C GLU A 394 -45.03 -23.48 1.04
N LYS A 395 -46.32 -23.35 1.42
CA LYS A 395 -46.89 -22.17 2.09
C LYS A 395 -46.28 -21.91 3.47
N ASN A 396 -46.12 -22.92 4.31
CA ASN A 396 -45.54 -22.75 5.65
C ASN A 396 -44.07 -22.32 5.59
N ALA A 397 -43.29 -22.84 4.62
CA ALA A 397 -41.94 -22.35 4.39
C ALA A 397 -41.90 -20.87 3.95
N LEU A 398 -42.85 -20.43 3.12
CA LEU A 398 -42.98 -19.02 2.72
C LEU A 398 -43.49 -18.11 3.86
N LEU A 399 -44.33 -18.63 4.77
CA LEU A 399 -44.78 -17.88 5.94
C LEU A 399 -43.63 -17.57 6.92
N ASN A 400 -42.71 -18.51 7.14
CA ASN A 400 -41.52 -18.26 7.96
C ASN A 400 -40.65 -17.14 7.36
N VAL A 401 -40.34 -17.21 6.07
CA VAL A 401 -39.59 -16.17 5.35
C VAL A 401 -40.33 -14.82 5.39
N ARG A 402 -41.67 -14.82 5.36
CA ARG A 402 -42.47 -13.60 5.51
C ARG A 402 -42.39 -13.01 6.93
N SER A 403 -42.38 -13.84 7.98
CA SER A 403 -42.18 -13.35 9.35
C SER A 403 -40.75 -12.85 9.59
N GLU A 404 -39.74 -13.49 8.99
CA GLU A 404 -38.34 -13.06 9.04
C GLU A 404 -38.17 -11.68 8.36
N ASN A 405 -38.77 -11.47 7.16
CA ASN A 405 -38.79 -10.16 6.51
C ASN A 405 -39.56 -9.08 7.31
N ILE A 406 -40.66 -9.42 7.99
CA ILE A 406 -41.37 -8.47 8.85
C ILE A 406 -40.49 -8.05 10.04
N GLN A 407 -39.76 -8.99 10.66
CA GLN A 407 -38.81 -8.67 11.73
C GLN A 407 -37.63 -7.83 11.24
N LEU A 408 -37.12 -8.07 10.03
CA LEU A 408 -36.10 -7.25 9.38
C LEU A 408 -36.60 -5.81 9.16
N HIS A 409 -37.81 -5.63 8.62
CA HIS A 409 -38.39 -4.29 8.44
C HIS A 409 -38.67 -3.58 9.77
N GLU A 410 -39.10 -4.29 10.82
CA GLU A 410 -39.22 -3.72 12.17
C GLU A 410 -37.86 -3.33 12.77
N GLN A 411 -36.77 -4.04 12.45
CA GLN A 411 -35.43 -3.68 12.88
C GLN A 411 -34.93 -2.44 12.15
N VAL A 412 -35.07 -2.39 10.81
CA VAL A 412 -34.70 -1.21 10.00
C VAL A 412 -35.44 0.04 10.49
N ALA A 413 -36.76 -0.02 10.68
CA ALA A 413 -37.55 1.12 11.16
C ALA A 413 -37.10 1.65 12.54
N ARG A 414 -36.61 0.77 13.44
CA ARG A 414 -36.05 1.19 14.75
C ARG A 414 -34.65 1.80 14.62
N LEU A 415 -33.85 1.37 13.64
CA LEU A 415 -32.55 1.99 13.32
C LEU A 415 -32.76 3.37 12.70
N GLU A 416 -33.74 3.54 11.81
CA GLU A 416 -34.15 4.82 11.22
C GLU A 416 -34.73 5.82 12.24
N GLU A 417 -35.44 5.34 13.27
CA GLU A 417 -35.89 6.18 14.39
C GLU A 417 -34.69 6.69 15.21
N ARG A 418 -33.77 5.79 15.62
CA ARG A 418 -32.57 6.17 16.38
C ARG A 418 -31.64 7.09 15.60
N LEU A 419 -31.61 6.96 14.26
CA LEU A 419 -30.87 7.87 13.38
C LEU A 419 -31.44 9.30 13.43
N ARG A 420 -32.78 9.45 13.44
CA ARG A 420 -33.46 10.74 13.59
C ARG A 420 -33.30 11.34 14.99
N GLU A 421 -33.25 10.51 16.03
CA GLU A 421 -32.91 10.96 17.40
C GLU A 421 -31.47 11.52 17.46
N SER A 422 -30.49 10.82 16.87
CA SER A 422 -29.10 11.27 16.81
C SER A 422 -28.91 12.57 16.01
N ASP A 423 -29.56 12.70 14.85
CA ASP A 423 -29.53 13.94 14.05
C ASP A 423 -30.16 15.13 14.78
N ALA A 424 -31.16 14.91 15.63
CA ALA A 424 -31.76 15.94 16.47
C ALA A 424 -30.85 16.38 17.63
N GLU A 425 -30.12 15.45 18.24
CA GLU A 425 -29.15 15.73 19.30
C GLU A 425 -27.93 16.50 18.77
N ILE A 426 -27.42 16.12 17.59
CA ILE A 426 -26.42 16.87 16.82
C ILE A 426 -26.87 18.33 16.60
N GLN A 427 -28.12 18.54 16.16
CA GLN A 427 -28.64 19.89 15.93
C GLN A 427 -28.90 20.68 17.22
N ALA A 428 -29.08 20.04 18.37
CA ALA A 428 -29.17 20.74 19.65
C ALA A 428 -27.80 21.27 20.09
N GLN A 429 -26.77 20.42 20.02
CA GLN A 429 -25.40 20.77 20.44
C GLN A 429 -24.80 21.88 19.56
N LEU A 430 -25.05 21.84 18.24
CA LEU A 430 -24.62 22.90 17.31
C LEU A 430 -25.21 24.28 17.67
N ARG A 431 -26.48 24.36 18.12
CA ARG A 431 -27.11 25.63 18.50
C ARG A 431 -26.51 26.24 19.77
N ILE A 432 -26.14 25.40 20.74
CA ILE A 432 -25.45 25.84 21.96
C ILE A 432 -24.09 26.43 21.58
N TYR A 433 -23.32 25.71 20.75
CA TYR A 433 -22.03 26.20 20.26
C TYR A 433 -22.14 27.51 19.46
N THR A 434 -23.14 27.67 18.60
CA THR A 434 -23.37 28.94 17.88
C THR A 434 -23.67 30.09 18.84
N ALA A 435 -24.49 29.90 19.87
CA ALA A 435 -24.82 30.95 20.83
C ALA A 435 -23.61 31.41 21.65
N GLU A 436 -22.77 30.48 22.12
CA GLU A 436 -21.54 30.83 22.86
C GLU A 436 -20.50 31.54 21.96
N VAL A 437 -20.44 31.20 20.66
CA VAL A 437 -19.63 31.95 19.69
C VAL A 437 -20.19 33.36 19.45
N GLU A 438 -21.51 33.56 19.38
CA GLU A 438 -22.12 34.88 19.23
C GLU A 438 -21.87 35.80 20.44
N ASP A 439 -21.98 35.28 21.67
CA ASP A 439 -21.66 36.03 22.91
C ASP A 439 -20.15 36.37 23.00
N PHE A 440 -19.28 35.48 22.54
CA PHE A 440 -17.84 35.76 22.42
C PHE A 440 -17.55 36.84 21.37
N GLN A 441 -18.22 36.78 20.20
CA GLN A 441 -18.09 37.78 19.14
C GLN A 441 -18.48 39.18 19.66
N ALA A 442 -19.58 39.28 20.40
CA ALA A 442 -20.05 40.52 21.02
C ALA A 442 -19.05 41.07 22.07
N SER A 443 -18.43 40.18 22.84
CA SER A 443 -17.38 40.54 23.81
C SER A 443 -16.11 41.05 23.13
N LEU A 444 -15.71 40.42 22.02
CA LEU A 444 -14.55 40.79 21.21
C LEU A 444 -14.73 42.15 20.52
N ASP A 445 -15.92 42.41 19.95
CA ASP A 445 -16.23 43.68 19.29
C ASP A 445 -16.38 44.83 20.31
N GLY A 446 -16.77 44.52 21.56
CA GLY A 446 -16.65 45.45 22.68
C GLY A 446 -15.20 45.89 22.93
N LEU A 447 -14.26 44.94 23.01
CA LEU A 447 -12.84 45.22 23.22
C LEU A 447 -12.19 46.01 22.06
N LYS A 448 -12.57 45.72 20.81
CA LYS A 448 -12.11 46.49 19.63
C LYS A 448 -12.50 47.96 19.69
N SER A 449 -13.56 48.32 20.43
CA SER A 449 -14.02 49.71 20.52
C SER A 449 -13.14 50.62 21.40
N GLU A 450 -12.20 50.07 22.18
CA GLU A 450 -11.36 50.84 23.10
C GLU A 450 -9.89 51.04 22.66
N ASN A 451 -9.40 50.39 21.59
CA ASN A 451 -8.03 50.58 21.08
C ASN A 451 -7.90 50.50 19.55
N GLU A 452 -7.75 51.65 18.89
CA GLU A 452 -7.11 51.72 17.57
C GLU A 452 -5.57 51.74 17.75
N PHE A 453 -4.86 50.75 17.21
CA PHE A 453 -3.40 50.85 17.01
C PHE A 453 -2.95 50.22 15.70
N THR A 454 -2.09 50.93 14.97
CA THR A 454 -1.64 50.55 13.62
C THR A 454 -0.51 49.52 13.65
N VAL A 455 -0.71 48.38 12.99
CA VAL A 455 0.31 47.34 12.83
C VAL A 455 1.34 47.74 11.79
N ASN A 456 2.62 47.79 12.19
CA ASN A 456 3.75 47.52 11.31
C ASN A 456 5.04 47.27 12.14
N GLN A 457 5.84 46.28 11.72
CA GLN A 457 7.12 45.86 12.34
C GLN A 457 7.04 45.24 13.75
N ILE A 458 6.54 44.01 13.83
CA ILE A 458 6.71 43.09 14.98
C ILE A 458 7.27 41.75 14.45
N PRO A 459 8.23 41.07 15.13
CA PRO A 459 8.71 39.74 14.75
C PRO A 459 7.62 38.66 14.84
N VAL A 460 7.73 37.59 14.04
CA VAL A 460 6.67 36.55 13.94
C VAL A 460 6.37 35.85 15.27
N ASP A 461 7.36 35.71 16.14
CA ASP A 461 7.21 35.10 17.47
C ASP A 461 6.39 35.98 18.45
N GLU A 462 6.23 37.27 18.13
CA GLU A 462 5.49 38.30 18.90
C GLU A 462 4.21 38.77 18.19
N MET A 463 3.84 38.22 17.03
CA MET A 463 2.62 38.59 16.32
C MET A 463 1.35 38.19 17.07
N SER A 464 0.35 39.08 17.07
CA SER A 464 -0.92 38.83 17.74
C SER A 464 -1.71 37.68 17.10
N TRP A 465 -2.57 37.05 17.91
CA TRP A 465 -3.43 35.95 17.47
C TRP A 465 -4.45 36.38 16.40
N GLU A 466 -4.72 37.68 16.30
CA GLU A 466 -5.62 38.28 15.31
C GLU A 466 -5.17 37.96 13.88
N ILE A 467 -3.89 38.16 13.55
CA ILE A 467 -3.36 37.94 12.20
C ILE A 467 -3.34 36.44 11.84
N TRP A 468 -3.08 35.57 12.81
CA TRP A 468 -3.19 34.11 12.62
C TRP A 468 -4.65 33.66 12.45
N SER A 469 -5.58 34.29 13.15
CA SER A 469 -7.03 34.03 13.01
C SER A 469 -7.55 34.52 11.65
N GLU A 470 -7.13 35.71 11.21
CA GLU A 470 -7.47 36.29 9.91
C GLU A 470 -6.94 35.44 8.76
N LEU A 471 -5.68 34.99 8.85
CA LEU A 471 -5.07 34.03 7.93
C LEU A 471 -5.84 32.71 7.87
N LEU A 472 -6.18 32.11 9.02
CA LEU A 472 -7.00 30.88 9.07
C LEU A 472 -8.37 31.09 8.43
N LEU A 473 -9.09 32.17 8.77
CA LEU A 473 -10.37 32.52 8.16
C LEU A 473 -10.24 32.74 6.64
N ARG A 474 -9.13 33.30 6.17
CA ARG A 474 -8.88 33.51 4.73
C ARG A 474 -8.62 32.18 4.01
N ILE A 475 -7.88 31.26 4.62
CA ILE A 475 -7.68 29.89 4.11
C ILE A 475 -9.03 29.15 4.03
N ASP A 476 -9.84 29.25 5.09
CA ASP A 476 -11.18 28.65 5.14
C ASP A 476 -12.11 29.26 4.07
N THR A 477 -12.04 30.58 3.84
CA THR A 477 -12.80 31.27 2.78
C THR A 477 -12.39 30.78 1.40
N LEU A 478 -11.08 30.73 1.10
CA LEU A 478 -10.56 30.25 -0.18
C LEU A 478 -10.86 28.75 -0.44
N MET A 479 -11.03 27.95 0.62
CA MET A 479 -11.52 26.56 0.52
C MET A 479 -13.04 26.50 0.25
N LEU A 480 -13.83 27.41 0.83
CA LEU A 480 -15.28 27.47 0.63
C LEU A 480 -15.69 28.04 -0.74
N ASP A 481 -14.87 28.94 -1.30
CA ASP A 481 -15.03 29.52 -2.64
C ASP A 481 -14.35 28.70 -3.76
N ASP A 482 -14.05 27.40 -3.52
CA ASP A 482 -13.43 26.44 -4.45
C ASP A 482 -12.03 26.82 -5.02
N PHE A 483 -11.35 27.85 -4.48
CA PHE A 483 -9.99 28.23 -4.90
C PHE A 483 -8.90 27.28 -4.36
N LEU A 484 -9.11 26.68 -3.18
CA LEU A 484 -8.20 25.70 -2.56
C LEU A 484 -8.89 24.34 -2.40
N SER A 485 -8.16 23.25 -2.62
CA SER A 485 -8.69 21.91 -2.31
C SER A 485 -8.74 21.67 -0.80
N GLN A 486 -9.60 20.74 -0.38
CA GLN A 486 -9.71 20.32 1.02
C GLN A 486 -8.49 19.55 1.56
N GLU A 487 -7.49 19.22 0.72
CA GLU A 487 -6.16 18.77 1.17
C GLU A 487 -5.23 19.98 1.37
N ASP A 488 -5.11 20.86 0.37
CA ASP A 488 -4.22 22.04 0.40
C ASP A 488 -4.58 23.01 1.54
N ALA A 489 -5.88 23.24 1.77
CA ALA A 489 -6.37 24.08 2.85
C ALA A 489 -6.01 23.54 4.24
N LYS A 490 -6.00 22.20 4.43
CA LYS A 490 -5.58 21.59 5.70
C LYS A 490 -4.08 21.69 5.93
N GLU A 491 -3.27 21.61 4.87
CA GLU A 491 -1.82 21.82 4.98
C GLU A 491 -1.50 23.28 5.34
N LEU A 492 -2.18 24.25 4.69
CA LEU A 492 -2.12 25.67 5.05
C LEU A 492 -2.55 25.95 6.50
N GLN A 493 -3.70 25.42 6.93
CA GLN A 493 -4.16 25.53 8.32
C GLN A 493 -3.10 24.99 9.30
N LEU A 494 -2.51 23.83 9.00
CA LEU A 494 -1.50 23.20 9.86
C LEU A 494 -0.20 24.02 9.93
N MET A 495 0.22 24.66 8.84
CA MET A 495 1.33 25.60 8.81
C MET A 495 1.03 26.87 9.62
N ALA A 496 -0.20 27.38 9.60
CA ALA A 496 -0.64 28.50 10.43
C ALA A 496 -0.65 28.12 11.93
N TRP A 497 -1.18 26.95 12.29
CA TRP A 497 -1.13 26.41 13.66
C TRP A 497 0.30 26.25 14.20
N ARG A 498 1.25 25.91 13.34
CA ARG A 498 2.69 25.82 13.66
C ARG A 498 3.41 27.17 13.69
N ARG A 499 2.70 28.27 13.43
CA ARG A 499 3.25 29.63 13.27
C ARG A 499 4.38 29.72 12.25
N GLU A 500 4.27 29.01 11.13
CA GLU A 500 5.33 28.97 10.12
C GLU A 500 5.49 30.33 9.42
N LYS A 501 6.49 31.12 9.84
CA LYS A 501 6.82 32.46 9.33
C LYS A 501 6.64 32.63 7.81
N ARG A 502 7.06 31.64 7.01
CA ARG A 502 6.98 31.69 5.55
C ARG A 502 5.56 31.88 5.02
N LEU A 503 4.56 31.30 5.68
CA LEU A 503 3.16 31.45 5.32
C LEU A 503 2.68 32.89 5.56
N VAL A 504 3.12 33.52 6.65
CA VAL A 504 2.86 34.94 6.94
C VAL A 504 3.63 35.85 6.00
N ASP A 505 4.89 35.56 5.67
CA ASP A 505 5.66 36.33 4.69
C ASP A 505 4.94 36.34 3.32
N VAL A 506 4.30 35.24 2.90
CA VAL A 506 3.44 35.17 1.71
C VAL A 506 2.14 35.94 1.90
N TYR A 507 1.41 35.70 2.99
CA TYR A 507 0.13 36.34 3.27
C TYR A 507 0.24 37.88 3.31
N VAL A 508 1.17 38.41 4.11
CA VAL A 508 1.39 39.87 4.26
C VAL A 508 1.87 40.51 2.94
N THR A 509 2.51 39.76 2.04
CA THR A 509 2.91 40.24 0.71
C THR A 509 1.75 40.26 -0.30
N LEU A 510 0.66 39.53 -0.05
CA LEU A 510 -0.41 39.27 -1.01
C LEU A 510 -1.84 39.58 -0.48
N ALA A 511 -2.00 39.99 0.78
CA ALA A 511 -3.31 40.19 1.42
C ALA A 511 -4.21 41.22 0.68
N ASP A 512 -3.61 42.29 0.16
CA ASP A 512 -4.31 43.34 -0.63
C ASP A 512 -4.60 42.94 -2.09
N LYS A 513 -4.34 41.68 -2.50
CA LYS A 513 -4.52 41.20 -3.88
C LYS A 513 -5.77 40.35 -4.04
N ALA A 514 -6.08 40.06 -5.30
CA ALA A 514 -7.17 39.16 -5.67
C ALA A 514 -6.92 37.74 -5.15
N ASP A 515 -8.02 37.03 -4.87
CA ASP A 515 -8.06 35.66 -4.40
C ASP A 515 -7.28 34.69 -5.31
N GLU A 516 -7.27 34.93 -6.62
CA GLU A 516 -6.45 34.22 -7.61
C GLU A 516 -4.94 34.41 -7.39
N ASP A 517 -4.47 35.63 -7.08
CA ASP A 517 -3.06 35.94 -6.80
C ASP A 517 -2.63 35.34 -5.45
N LEU A 518 -3.48 35.48 -4.42
CA LEU A 518 -3.23 34.97 -3.09
C LEU A 518 -3.19 33.44 -3.07
N THR A 519 -4.15 32.80 -3.76
CA THR A 519 -4.17 31.35 -4.00
C THR A 519 -2.96 30.91 -4.80
N SER A 520 -2.57 31.63 -5.85
CA SER A 520 -1.36 31.30 -6.63
C SER A 520 -0.08 31.36 -5.79
N GLY A 521 0.06 32.37 -4.93
CA GLY A 521 1.22 32.51 -4.04
C GLY A 521 1.24 31.49 -2.89
N PHE A 522 0.07 31.13 -2.34
CA PHE A 522 -0.05 30.00 -1.42
C PHE A 522 0.27 28.68 -2.14
N MET A 523 -0.27 28.42 -3.32
CA MET A 523 -0.04 27.19 -4.08
C MET A 523 1.39 27.06 -4.60
N GLU A 524 2.12 28.15 -4.90
CA GLU A 524 3.57 28.08 -5.15
C GLU A 524 4.36 27.61 -3.91
N PHE A 525 3.78 27.71 -2.72
CA PHE A 525 4.36 27.29 -1.45
C PHE A 525 3.92 25.90 -0.97
N ILE A 526 2.63 25.56 -1.16
CA ILE A 526 2.05 24.26 -0.78
C ILE A 526 2.37 23.20 -1.82
N GLN A 527 2.39 23.55 -3.12
CA GLN A 527 2.62 22.58 -4.20
C GLN A 527 3.84 21.72 -3.84
N PRO A 528 3.65 20.42 -3.58
CA PRO A 528 4.73 19.61 -3.09
C PRO A 528 5.81 19.61 -4.17
N LYS A 529 7.03 20.03 -3.81
CA LYS A 529 8.25 19.71 -4.56
C LYS A 529 8.18 18.22 -4.89
N LYS A 530 7.76 17.90 -6.12
CA LYS A 530 7.15 16.62 -6.55
C LYS A 530 7.11 15.57 -5.44
N ARG A 531 5.93 15.30 -4.83
CA ARG A 531 5.72 14.27 -3.76
C ARG A 531 6.81 13.20 -3.90
N PRO A 532 7.79 13.12 -2.97
CA PRO A 532 9.02 12.38 -3.22
C PRO A 532 8.65 10.96 -3.65
N GLY A 533 9.27 10.48 -4.72
CA GLY A 533 9.00 9.14 -5.21
C GLY A 533 9.24 8.14 -4.08
N ILE A 534 8.44 7.06 -4.06
CA ILE A 534 8.53 5.87 -3.20
C ILE A 534 9.58 5.98 -2.08
N HIS A 535 9.15 6.13 -0.82
CA HIS A 535 10.06 6.15 0.33
C HIS A 535 10.72 4.78 0.50
N ILE A 536 12.00 4.70 0.12
CA ILE A 536 12.81 3.48 0.12
C ILE A 536 13.82 3.56 1.26
N ILE A 537 13.77 2.60 2.17
CA ILE A 537 14.78 2.42 3.20
C ILE A 537 15.57 1.16 2.92
N HIS A 538 16.86 1.34 2.64
CA HIS A 538 17.80 0.23 2.51
C HIS A 538 18.36 -0.16 3.88
N ILE A 539 18.40 -1.45 4.19
CA ILE A 539 19.04 -2.00 5.40
C ILE A 539 20.14 -2.96 4.96
N ALA A 540 21.40 -2.67 5.32
CA ALA A 540 22.56 -3.38 4.83
C ALA A 540 23.69 -3.48 5.86
N ALA A 541 24.70 -4.29 5.55
CA ALA A 541 25.93 -4.40 6.34
C ALA A 541 27.12 -3.59 5.78
N GLU A 542 27.07 -3.16 4.52
CA GLU A 542 28.08 -2.34 3.83
C GLU A 542 27.43 -1.18 3.07
N MET A 543 28.18 -0.09 2.87
CA MET A 543 27.89 1.02 1.96
C MET A 543 29.21 1.66 1.54
N ALA A 544 29.45 1.87 0.25
CA ALA A 544 30.65 2.55 -0.22
C ALA A 544 30.55 4.08 -0.05
N PRO A 545 31.64 4.79 0.29
CA PRO A 545 32.94 4.29 0.73
C PRO A 545 33.01 3.95 2.23
N VAL A 546 32.04 4.41 3.03
CA VAL A 546 32.10 4.43 4.51
C VAL A 546 32.36 3.06 5.16
N ALA A 547 31.72 1.99 4.67
CA ALA A 547 31.83 0.64 5.22
C ALA A 547 31.83 -0.37 4.06
N LYS A 548 33.02 -0.71 3.53
CA LYS A 548 33.17 -1.51 2.32
C LYS A 548 34.13 -2.68 2.52
N VAL A 549 33.73 -3.87 2.05
CA VAL A 549 34.53 -5.10 1.98
C VAL A 549 34.53 -5.67 0.56
N GLY A 550 33.43 -5.50 -0.18
CA GLY A 550 33.30 -5.92 -1.56
C GLY A 550 32.26 -5.10 -2.34
N GLY A 551 31.75 -5.70 -3.42
CA GLY A 551 30.81 -5.03 -4.33
C GLY A 551 29.42 -4.75 -3.74
N LEU A 552 29.06 -5.30 -2.57
CA LEU A 552 27.77 -5.01 -1.93
C LEU A 552 27.67 -3.53 -1.55
N GLY A 553 28.74 -2.97 -0.96
CA GLY A 553 28.80 -1.54 -0.65
C GLY A 553 28.72 -0.64 -1.88
N ASP A 554 29.36 -1.05 -2.99
CA ASP A 554 29.32 -0.31 -4.26
C ASP A 554 27.92 -0.35 -4.90
N VAL A 555 27.27 -1.51 -4.90
CA VAL A 555 25.89 -1.69 -5.38
C VAL A 555 24.93 -0.85 -4.55
N LEU A 556 25.07 -0.86 -3.21
CA LEU A 556 24.15 -0.13 -2.35
C LEU A 556 24.21 1.37 -2.62
N THR A 557 25.41 1.94 -2.67
CA THR A 557 25.60 3.37 -2.94
C THR A 557 25.16 3.73 -4.35
N GLY A 558 25.57 2.97 -5.37
CA GLY A 558 25.20 3.23 -6.77
C GLY A 558 23.68 3.18 -7.01
N LEU A 559 23.01 2.14 -6.54
CA LEU A 559 21.56 2.00 -6.62
C LEU A 559 20.85 3.11 -5.84
N SER A 560 21.28 3.40 -4.61
CA SER A 560 20.68 4.44 -3.78
C SER A 560 20.83 5.84 -4.40
N ARG A 561 21.99 6.17 -4.97
CA ARG A 561 22.22 7.43 -5.69
C ARG A 561 21.31 7.56 -6.92
N ALA A 562 21.20 6.51 -7.75
CA ALA A 562 20.32 6.54 -8.92
C ALA A 562 18.84 6.66 -8.55
N LEU A 563 18.39 5.95 -7.51
CA LEU A 563 17.03 6.10 -6.96
C LEU A 563 16.78 7.55 -6.46
N GLN A 564 17.74 8.14 -5.76
CA GLN A 564 17.66 9.54 -5.31
C GLN A 564 17.63 10.53 -6.49
N ARG A 565 18.46 10.34 -7.54
CA ARG A 565 18.44 11.15 -8.77
C ARG A 565 17.11 11.06 -9.52
N LYS A 566 16.47 9.89 -9.54
CA LYS A 566 15.11 9.67 -10.08
C LYS A 566 14.00 10.31 -9.23
N GLY A 567 14.35 10.95 -8.11
CA GLY A 567 13.45 11.75 -7.28
C GLY A 567 12.84 10.99 -6.10
N HIS A 568 13.39 9.82 -5.74
CA HIS A 568 12.90 9.05 -4.61
C HIS A 568 13.48 9.52 -3.26
N LEU A 569 12.69 9.42 -2.19
CA LEU A 569 13.23 9.54 -0.82
C LEU A 569 13.94 8.24 -0.46
N VAL A 570 15.27 8.24 -0.56
CA VAL A 570 16.13 7.10 -0.24
C VAL A 570 16.86 7.36 1.07
N GLU A 571 16.78 6.42 2.00
CA GLU A 571 17.54 6.43 3.26
C GLU A 571 18.26 5.09 3.46
N VAL A 572 19.41 5.09 4.14
CA VAL A 572 20.18 3.87 4.40
C VAL A 572 20.36 3.67 5.91
N ILE A 573 20.19 2.43 6.39
CA ILE A 573 20.48 2.03 7.78
C ILE A 573 21.65 1.04 7.78
N LEU A 574 22.67 1.34 8.60
CA LEU A 574 23.90 0.56 8.75
C LEU A 574 24.25 0.34 10.24
N PRO A 575 25.07 -0.67 10.57
CA PRO A 575 25.74 -0.71 11.87
C PRO A 575 26.79 0.41 11.98
N LYS A 576 26.92 1.04 13.15
CA LYS A 576 28.04 1.93 13.46
C LYS A 576 29.28 1.11 13.84
N TYR A 577 30.06 0.72 12.85
CA TYR A 577 31.32 0.01 13.06
C TYR A 577 32.39 0.93 13.68
N ASP A 578 33.30 0.35 14.46
CA ASP A 578 34.53 1.03 14.91
C ASP A 578 35.55 1.21 13.77
N CYS A 579 35.51 0.33 12.76
CA CYS A 579 36.42 0.32 11.61
C CYS A 579 35.89 0.98 10.32
N MET A 580 34.80 1.75 10.39
CA MET A 580 34.28 2.49 9.22
C MET A 580 35.11 3.76 8.92
N ASP A 581 35.10 4.24 7.68
CA ASP A 581 35.78 5.48 7.29
C ASP A 581 34.94 6.70 7.71
N TYR A 582 35.14 7.13 8.96
CA TYR A 582 34.53 8.33 9.53
C TYR A 582 34.84 9.62 8.74
N SER A 583 35.91 9.66 7.92
CA SER A 583 36.25 10.86 7.13
C SER A 583 35.31 11.10 5.95
N ARG A 584 34.55 10.08 5.54
CA ARG A 584 33.60 10.11 4.43
C ARG A 584 32.17 10.46 4.85
N ILE A 585 31.94 10.70 6.14
CA ILE A 585 30.62 11.01 6.68
C ILE A 585 30.54 12.51 6.99
N THR A 586 29.72 13.23 6.25
CA THR A 586 29.43 14.65 6.53
C THR A 586 28.27 14.78 7.51
N ASN A 587 28.28 15.83 8.33
CA ASN A 587 27.23 16.14 9.32
C ASN A 587 26.89 14.97 10.29
N LEU A 588 27.85 14.10 10.61
CA LEU A 588 27.67 13.01 11.57
C LEU A 588 27.33 13.57 12.96
N LYS A 589 26.13 13.24 13.45
CA LYS A 589 25.63 13.62 14.78
C LYS A 589 24.86 12.48 15.42
N GLU A 590 24.93 12.38 16.74
CA GLU A 590 24.00 11.56 17.51
C GLU A 590 22.60 12.18 17.45
N LEU A 591 21.56 11.35 17.40
CA LEU A 591 20.16 11.77 17.50
C LEU A 591 19.70 11.64 18.96
N ASP A 592 18.95 12.64 19.43
CA ASP A 592 18.29 12.61 20.74
C ASP A 592 17.03 11.71 20.67
N LEU A 593 17.28 10.40 20.59
CA LEU A 593 16.28 9.35 20.45
C LEU A 593 16.69 8.15 21.31
N GLU A 594 15.94 7.86 22.37
CA GLU A 594 16.27 6.78 23.31
C GLU A 594 15.84 5.39 22.79
N LEU A 595 16.45 4.97 21.68
CA LEU A 595 16.13 3.72 20.98
C LEU A 595 16.45 2.48 21.84
N HIS A 596 15.41 1.72 22.18
CA HIS A 596 15.54 0.43 22.87
C HIS A 596 15.19 -0.74 21.95
N SER A 597 15.85 -1.89 22.14
CA SER A 597 15.59 -3.13 21.39
C SER A 597 15.67 -4.37 22.27
N VAL A 598 14.72 -5.30 22.11
CA VAL A 598 14.76 -6.61 22.77
C VAL A 598 15.86 -7.48 22.14
N PHE A 599 16.76 -8.02 22.97
CA PHE A 599 17.66 -9.11 22.56
C PHE A 599 17.93 -10.09 23.71
N ASP A 600 17.89 -11.40 23.41
CA ASP A 600 17.92 -12.50 24.39
C ASP A 600 16.88 -12.32 25.52
N GLY A 601 15.69 -11.78 25.19
CA GLY A 601 14.62 -11.50 26.16
C GLY A 601 14.84 -10.26 27.06
N HIS A 602 15.92 -9.51 26.87
CA HIS A 602 16.26 -8.32 27.66
C HIS A 602 16.18 -7.05 26.79
N MET A 603 15.85 -5.91 27.38
CA MET A 603 15.89 -4.61 26.68
C MET A 603 17.30 -4.02 26.71
N HIS A 604 17.83 -3.68 25.55
CA HIS A 604 19.14 -3.03 25.39
C HIS A 604 18.98 -1.66 24.76
N LYS A 605 19.82 -0.69 25.17
CA LYS A 605 19.85 0.65 24.60
C LYS A 605 20.71 0.70 23.34
N ASN A 606 20.37 1.59 22.42
CA ASN A 606 21.11 1.88 21.21
C ASN A 606 21.22 3.40 21.05
N LYS A 607 22.37 3.89 20.58
CA LYS A 607 22.46 5.25 20.03
C LYS A 607 22.19 5.18 18.53
N VAL A 608 21.48 6.17 17.98
CA VAL A 608 21.31 6.34 16.53
C VAL A 608 22.09 7.58 16.13
N TRP A 609 22.89 7.46 15.09
CA TRP A 609 23.65 8.57 14.53
C TRP A 609 23.16 8.85 13.11
N SER A 610 22.85 10.11 12.78
CA SER A 610 22.59 10.51 11.39
C SER A 610 23.84 11.14 10.77
N GLY A 611 24.14 10.80 9.51
CA GLY A 611 25.13 11.49 8.69
C GLY A 611 24.72 11.49 7.22
N ILE A 612 25.54 12.10 6.36
CA ILE A 612 25.37 12.12 4.91
C ILE A 612 26.62 11.53 4.25
N VAL A 613 26.42 10.53 3.39
CA VAL A 613 27.47 9.80 2.65
C VAL A 613 27.11 9.80 1.17
N GLU A 614 27.99 10.31 0.30
CA GLU A 614 27.77 10.45 -1.15
C GLU A 614 26.43 11.10 -1.57
N GLY A 615 25.91 12.00 -0.73
CA GLY A 615 24.64 12.72 -0.91
C GLY A 615 23.41 12.05 -0.29
N LEU A 616 23.56 10.82 0.23
CA LEU A 616 22.47 10.03 0.82
C LEU A 616 22.40 10.21 2.35
N PRO A 617 21.20 10.32 2.95
CA PRO A 617 21.04 10.28 4.40
C PRO A 617 21.24 8.85 4.92
N VAL A 618 22.13 8.71 5.90
CA VAL A 618 22.50 7.42 6.51
C VAL A 618 22.31 7.46 8.01
N TYR A 619 21.66 6.43 8.55
CA TYR A 619 21.50 6.18 9.98
C TYR A 619 22.41 5.03 10.43
N PHE A 620 23.33 5.31 11.35
CA PHE A 620 24.25 4.34 11.92
C PHE A 620 23.79 3.94 13.33
N ILE A 621 23.51 2.65 13.53
CA ILE A 621 23.03 2.11 14.81
C ILE A 621 24.22 1.63 15.64
N GLU A 622 24.32 2.13 16.86
CA GLU A 622 25.39 1.82 17.82
C GLU A 622 24.80 1.10 19.04
N PRO A 623 24.89 -0.25 19.11
CA PRO A 623 24.41 -1.01 20.25
C PRO A 623 25.22 -0.72 21.51
N LEU A 624 24.53 -0.34 22.59
CA LEU A 624 25.11 -0.30 23.94
C LEU A 624 25.07 -1.69 24.62
N HIS A 625 24.99 -2.74 23.80
CA HIS A 625 24.97 -4.14 24.22
C HIS A 625 26.35 -4.59 24.76
N PRO A 626 26.44 -5.26 25.93
CA PRO A 626 27.72 -5.58 26.58
C PRO A 626 28.74 -6.35 25.73
N ALA A 627 28.29 -7.17 24.78
CA ALA A 627 29.15 -7.93 23.86
C ALA A 627 29.80 -7.09 22.73
N LYS A 628 29.61 -5.76 22.70
CA LYS A 628 30.29 -4.82 21.78
C LYS A 628 30.21 -5.26 20.32
N LEU A 629 29.00 -5.46 19.81
CA LEU A 629 28.74 -6.18 18.56
C LEU A 629 29.41 -5.56 17.32
N PHE A 630 29.57 -4.24 17.26
CA PHE A 630 30.22 -3.54 16.14
C PHE A 630 31.51 -2.81 16.51
N TRP A 631 32.10 -3.14 17.66
CA TRP A 631 33.38 -2.60 18.13
C TRP A 631 34.42 -3.72 18.20
N ARG A 632 34.86 -4.17 17.01
CA ARG A 632 35.66 -5.41 16.80
C ARG A 632 36.85 -5.22 15.84
N GLY A 633 37.03 -4.04 15.26
CA GLY A 633 38.02 -3.77 14.21
C GLY A 633 37.71 -4.47 12.88
N LYS A 634 36.49 -4.98 12.69
CA LYS A 634 36.08 -5.76 11.51
C LYS A 634 34.59 -5.59 11.17
N PHE A 635 34.30 -5.62 9.88
CA PHE A 635 32.94 -5.76 9.37
C PHE A 635 32.38 -7.18 9.56
N TYR A 636 33.14 -8.23 9.17
CA TYR A 636 32.70 -9.63 9.16
C TYR A 636 33.73 -10.60 9.78
N SER A 637 33.37 -11.89 9.81
CA SER A 637 34.20 -13.02 10.24
C SER A 637 34.53 -13.01 11.74
N GLU A 638 33.59 -12.55 12.56
CA GLU A 638 33.57 -12.82 14.00
C GLU A 638 32.75 -14.10 14.27
N PRO A 639 33.10 -14.92 15.28
CA PRO A 639 32.36 -16.15 15.58
C PRO A 639 30.89 -15.95 15.96
N ASP A 640 30.51 -14.73 16.35
CA ASP A 640 29.15 -14.34 16.72
C ASP A 640 28.44 -13.50 15.63
N ASP A 641 28.91 -13.48 14.38
CA ASP A 641 28.31 -12.74 13.26
C ASP A 641 26.77 -12.91 13.15
N PHE A 642 26.23 -14.13 13.32
CA PHE A 642 24.78 -14.36 13.33
C PHE A 642 24.06 -13.52 14.39
N ARG A 643 24.63 -13.40 15.60
CA ARG A 643 24.08 -12.58 16.69
C ARG A 643 24.33 -11.08 16.45
N ARG A 644 25.49 -10.70 15.92
CA ARG A 644 25.80 -9.31 15.53
C ARG A 644 24.72 -8.77 14.58
N PHE A 645 24.46 -9.49 13.49
CA PHE A 645 23.56 -9.02 12.44
C PHE A 645 22.07 -9.21 12.76
N THR A 646 21.66 -10.27 13.46
CA THR A 646 20.26 -10.39 13.94
C THR A 646 19.90 -9.34 14.99
N TYR A 647 20.84 -8.94 15.86
CA TYR A 647 20.66 -7.78 16.74
C TYR A 647 20.46 -6.50 15.93
N PHE A 648 21.35 -6.23 14.96
CA PHE A 648 21.27 -5.02 14.13
C PHE A 648 19.92 -4.91 13.42
N CYS A 649 19.44 -5.98 12.81
CA CYS A 649 18.14 -5.98 12.14
C CYS A 649 16.98 -5.73 13.10
N ARG A 650 17.05 -6.28 14.33
CA ARG A 650 16.06 -5.99 15.36
C ARG A 650 16.07 -4.50 15.70
N ALA A 651 17.23 -3.92 16.01
CA ALA A 651 17.38 -2.50 16.35
C ALA A 651 17.04 -1.56 15.17
N ALA A 652 17.27 -1.97 13.92
CA ALA A 652 16.88 -1.21 12.73
C ALA A 652 15.35 -1.14 12.58
N MET A 653 14.64 -2.24 12.84
CA MET A 653 13.18 -2.24 12.80
C MET A 653 12.57 -1.49 13.99
N GLU A 654 13.17 -1.58 15.18
CA GLU A 654 12.80 -0.72 16.32
C GLU A 654 12.97 0.77 15.97
N PHE A 655 14.06 1.13 15.28
CA PHE A 655 14.30 2.51 14.85
C PHE A 655 13.20 3.02 13.91
N LEU A 656 12.77 2.20 12.94
CA LEU A 656 11.67 2.58 12.03
C LEU A 656 10.36 2.82 12.80
N LEU A 657 9.99 1.90 13.70
CA LEU A 657 8.79 2.01 14.52
C LEU A 657 8.86 3.24 15.46
N GLN A 658 9.92 3.36 16.25
CA GLN A 658 10.05 4.37 17.30
C GLN A 658 10.34 5.79 16.76
N SER A 659 10.82 5.92 15.51
CA SER A 659 10.92 7.21 14.81
C SER A 659 9.69 7.57 13.97
N GLY A 660 8.63 6.74 13.98
CA GLY A 660 7.40 6.97 13.22
C GLY A 660 7.55 6.89 11.70
N LYS A 661 8.67 6.37 11.18
CA LYS A 661 8.93 6.24 9.75
C LYS A 661 7.99 5.19 9.14
N ARG A 662 7.19 5.60 8.15
CA ARG A 662 6.30 4.74 7.35
C ARG A 662 6.79 4.65 5.90
N PRO A 663 7.87 3.90 5.62
CA PRO A 663 8.36 3.72 4.25
C PRO A 663 7.40 2.92 3.39
N ASP A 664 7.44 3.17 2.08
CA ASP A 664 6.76 2.36 1.06
C ASP A 664 7.52 1.04 0.81
N ILE A 665 8.85 1.10 0.84
CA ILE A 665 9.74 -0.03 0.58
C ILE A 665 10.79 -0.14 1.68
N ILE A 666 10.92 -1.34 2.25
CA ILE A 666 12.11 -1.73 3.02
C ILE A 666 12.88 -2.74 2.17
N HIS A 667 14.14 -2.45 1.86
CA HIS A 667 14.98 -3.27 1.00
C HIS A 667 16.21 -3.77 1.77
N SER A 668 16.21 -5.07 2.10
CA SER A 668 17.34 -5.75 2.76
C SER A 668 18.30 -6.40 1.75
N HIS A 669 19.57 -6.53 2.14
CA HIS A 669 20.66 -7.06 1.32
C HIS A 669 21.45 -8.16 2.05
N ASP A 670 21.58 -9.32 1.40
CA ASP A 670 22.23 -10.55 1.86
C ASP A 670 21.78 -11.09 3.24
N TRP A 671 22.32 -12.26 3.62
CA TRP A 671 21.89 -13.03 4.81
C TRP A 671 21.96 -12.24 6.12
N GLN A 672 22.88 -11.27 6.21
CA GLN A 672 23.05 -10.37 7.36
C GLN A 672 21.75 -9.62 7.66
N THR A 673 20.99 -9.24 6.62
CA THR A 673 19.75 -8.47 6.79
C THR A 673 18.48 -9.18 6.32
N ALA A 674 18.60 -10.41 5.80
CA ALA A 674 17.47 -11.26 5.43
C ALA A 674 16.45 -11.51 6.58
N VAL A 675 16.87 -11.43 7.85
CA VAL A 675 15.98 -11.56 9.03
C VAL A 675 15.02 -10.36 9.22
N VAL A 676 15.26 -9.22 8.54
CA VAL A 676 14.31 -8.10 8.49
C VAL A 676 12.93 -8.58 8.02
N ALA A 677 12.86 -9.52 7.09
CA ALA A 677 11.60 -9.96 6.51
C ALA A 677 10.67 -10.73 7.47
N PRO A 678 11.11 -11.81 8.17
CA PRO A 678 10.29 -12.42 9.22
C PRO A 678 10.03 -11.47 10.40
N LEU A 679 11.00 -10.64 10.81
CA LEU A 679 10.79 -9.61 11.85
C LEU A 679 9.64 -8.67 11.49
N TYR A 680 9.61 -8.16 10.26
CA TYR A 680 8.57 -7.24 9.79
C TYR A 680 7.17 -7.83 9.97
N TRP A 681 6.92 -9.03 9.42
CA TRP A 681 5.60 -9.64 9.45
C TRP A 681 5.19 -10.20 10.83
N GLU A 682 6.12 -10.81 11.58
CA GLU A 682 5.78 -11.48 12.85
C GLU A 682 5.79 -10.52 14.06
N VAL A 683 6.54 -9.42 13.99
CA VAL A 683 6.72 -8.48 15.12
C VAL A 683 6.19 -7.08 14.82
N TYR A 684 6.54 -6.48 13.68
CA TYR A 684 6.36 -5.04 13.49
C TYR A 684 5.03 -4.62 12.82
N VAL A 685 4.49 -5.44 11.91
CA VAL A 685 3.15 -5.22 11.35
C VAL A 685 2.07 -5.24 12.45
N PRO A 686 2.06 -6.19 13.43
CA PRO A 686 1.17 -6.12 14.59
C PRO A 686 1.37 -4.90 15.51
N LEU A 687 2.54 -4.27 15.48
CA LEU A 687 2.84 -3.03 16.21
C LEU A 687 2.54 -1.76 15.40
N GLY A 688 1.89 -1.89 14.23
CA GLY A 688 1.42 -0.77 13.42
C GLY A 688 2.40 -0.26 12.36
N LEU A 689 3.57 -0.89 12.17
CA LEU A 689 4.46 -0.60 11.05
C LEU A 689 4.05 -1.47 9.83
N ASP A 690 2.96 -1.09 9.17
CA ASP A 690 2.26 -1.87 8.14
C ASP A 690 2.35 -1.30 6.70
N SER A 691 3.00 -0.15 6.52
CA SER A 691 3.03 0.57 5.24
C SER A 691 3.86 -0.14 4.16
N ALA A 692 4.96 -0.76 4.55
CA ALA A 692 6.03 -1.15 3.65
C ALA A 692 5.74 -2.44 2.88
N ARG A 693 6.35 -2.54 1.69
CA ARG A 693 6.58 -3.80 1.00
C ARG A 693 8.08 -4.13 0.99
N LEU A 694 8.36 -5.42 1.10
CA LEU A 694 9.72 -5.92 1.32
C LEU A 694 10.37 -6.30 -0.01
N ALA A 695 11.52 -5.70 -0.27
CA ALA A 695 12.47 -6.15 -1.28
C ALA A 695 13.67 -6.82 -0.61
N PHE A 696 14.24 -7.84 -1.25
CA PHE A 696 15.43 -8.52 -0.75
C PHE A 696 16.39 -8.89 -1.88
N THR A 697 17.58 -8.29 -1.91
CA THR A 697 18.65 -8.70 -2.83
C THR A 697 19.58 -9.71 -2.18
N CYS A 698 19.85 -10.82 -2.88
CA CYS A 698 21.02 -11.65 -2.59
C CYS A 698 22.11 -11.44 -3.65
N HIS A 699 23.31 -11.09 -3.21
CA HIS A 699 24.48 -10.83 -4.04
C HIS A 699 25.35 -12.10 -4.24
N ASN A 700 25.30 -13.06 -3.31
CA ASN A 700 25.93 -14.38 -3.46
C ASN A 700 25.23 -15.46 -2.59
N PHE A 701 24.60 -16.46 -3.22
CA PHE A 701 23.90 -17.57 -2.53
C PHE A 701 24.84 -18.57 -1.81
N GLU A 702 26.16 -18.40 -1.91
CA GLU A 702 27.14 -19.11 -1.07
C GLU A 702 27.01 -18.75 0.43
N TYR A 703 26.64 -17.50 0.75
CA TYR A 703 26.60 -16.99 2.12
C TYR A 703 25.16 -16.94 2.64
N GLN A 704 24.73 -17.99 3.33
CA GLN A 704 23.32 -18.20 3.67
C GLN A 704 22.92 -17.86 5.13
N GLY A 705 23.89 -17.56 6.00
CA GLY A 705 23.62 -17.24 7.40
C GLY A 705 22.95 -18.40 8.16
N THR A 706 23.52 -19.60 8.09
CA THR A 706 22.95 -20.79 8.77
C THR A 706 23.48 -20.93 10.20
N GLU A 707 22.61 -21.26 11.15
CA GLU A 707 22.98 -21.44 12.57
C GLU A 707 22.02 -22.40 13.29
N ASN A 708 22.36 -22.88 14.48
CA ASN A 708 21.48 -23.68 15.32
C ASN A 708 20.15 -22.94 15.59
N SER A 709 19.03 -23.64 15.47
CA SER A 709 17.67 -23.09 15.49
C SER A 709 17.37 -22.13 16.65
N GLY A 710 17.83 -22.44 17.86
CA GLY A 710 17.62 -21.62 19.06
C GLY A 710 18.21 -20.20 18.97
N ALA A 711 19.17 -19.95 18.08
CA ALA A 711 19.79 -18.63 17.94
C ALA A 711 18.81 -17.55 17.42
N ILE A 712 17.75 -17.92 16.69
CA ILE A 712 16.77 -16.95 16.19
C ILE A 712 15.91 -16.34 17.31
N ALA A 713 15.73 -17.05 18.44
CA ALA A 713 15.01 -16.54 19.61
C ALA A 713 15.64 -15.26 20.17
N ALA A 714 16.95 -15.07 19.97
CA ALA A 714 17.69 -13.90 20.44
C ALA A 714 17.06 -12.59 19.94
N CYS A 715 16.62 -12.52 18.67
CA CYS A 715 15.97 -11.32 18.10
C CYS A 715 14.45 -11.22 18.38
N GLY A 716 13.89 -12.17 19.14
CA GLY A 716 12.48 -12.20 19.53
C GLY A 716 11.54 -12.95 18.56
N LEU A 717 12.07 -13.73 17.62
CA LEU A 717 11.30 -14.54 16.68
C LEU A 717 10.99 -15.96 17.22
N SER A 718 9.88 -16.56 16.78
CA SER A 718 9.44 -17.88 17.26
C SER A 718 10.21 -19.02 16.60
N VAL A 719 11.10 -19.67 17.35
CA VAL A 719 11.85 -20.86 16.89
C VAL A 719 10.91 -21.95 16.37
N ARG A 720 9.82 -22.23 17.10
CA ARG A 720 8.86 -23.30 16.77
C ARG A 720 8.18 -23.05 15.42
N ASP A 721 7.80 -21.81 15.15
CA ASP A 721 6.95 -21.48 14.02
C ASP A 721 7.77 -21.20 12.75
N LEU A 722 9.06 -20.85 12.90
CA LEU A 722 10.03 -20.70 11.82
C LEU A 722 10.80 -21.99 11.46
N MET A 723 10.98 -22.94 12.37
CA MET A 723 11.67 -24.22 12.12
C MET A 723 10.80 -25.25 11.39
N ARG A 724 10.36 -24.87 10.19
CA ARG A 724 9.59 -25.74 9.27
C ARG A 724 10.22 -25.77 7.88
N PRO A 725 10.03 -26.84 7.09
CA PRO A 725 10.55 -26.93 5.71
C PRO A 725 10.02 -25.83 4.79
N ASP A 726 8.79 -25.37 5.00
CA ASP A 726 8.14 -24.28 4.26
C ASP A 726 8.45 -22.87 4.81
N ARG A 727 9.29 -22.79 5.86
CA ARG A 727 9.75 -21.55 6.49
C ARG A 727 11.28 -21.47 6.45
N MET A 728 11.97 -21.33 7.59
CA MET A 728 13.40 -21.00 7.65
C MET A 728 14.30 -22.20 7.99
N GLN A 729 13.75 -23.40 8.18
CA GLN A 729 14.57 -24.61 8.39
C GLN A 729 15.50 -24.84 7.19
N ASP A 730 16.77 -25.16 7.44
CA ASP A 730 17.75 -25.41 6.39
C ASP A 730 17.44 -26.68 5.59
N ASN A 731 17.71 -26.65 4.27
CA ASN A 731 17.38 -27.73 3.34
C ASN A 731 18.37 -28.91 3.35
N TYR A 732 19.54 -28.76 3.97
CA TYR A 732 20.53 -29.84 4.15
C TYR A 732 20.69 -30.23 5.63
N PHE A 733 20.66 -29.26 6.53
CA PHE A 733 20.90 -29.42 7.96
C PHE A 733 19.64 -29.11 8.78
N HIS A 734 18.66 -30.00 8.79
CA HIS A 734 17.33 -29.80 9.40
C HIS A 734 17.29 -29.32 10.87
N SER A 735 18.39 -29.39 11.64
CA SER A 735 18.52 -28.81 12.98
C SER A 735 18.84 -27.30 12.99
N ARG A 736 19.22 -26.74 11.84
CA ARG A 736 19.64 -25.35 11.65
C ARG A 736 18.54 -24.52 11.01
N ILE A 737 18.56 -23.23 11.32
CA ILE A 737 17.83 -22.19 10.61
C ILE A 737 18.73 -21.56 9.55
N ASN A 738 18.13 -21.07 8.46
CA ASN A 738 18.80 -20.44 7.33
C ASN A 738 18.20 -19.03 7.12
N LEU A 739 18.99 -17.97 7.38
CA LEU A 739 18.50 -16.60 7.30
C LEU A 739 18.18 -16.19 5.86
N LEU A 740 19.01 -16.59 4.88
CA LEU A 740 18.80 -16.28 3.47
C LEU A 740 17.50 -16.90 2.95
N LYS A 741 17.18 -18.13 3.38
CA LYS A 741 15.88 -18.78 3.14
C LYS A 741 14.72 -17.95 3.70
N GLY A 742 14.88 -17.35 4.88
CA GLY A 742 13.92 -16.40 5.44
C GLY A 742 13.69 -15.18 4.55
N GLY A 743 14.75 -14.54 4.07
CA GLY A 743 14.66 -13.42 3.12
C GLY A 743 13.91 -13.80 1.84
N ILE A 744 14.18 -15.00 1.29
CA ILE A 744 13.48 -15.51 0.11
C ILE A 744 11.99 -15.79 0.40
N VAL A 745 11.66 -16.44 1.51
CA VAL A 745 10.28 -16.85 1.84
C VAL A 745 9.40 -15.63 2.18
N PHE A 746 9.89 -14.72 3.03
CA PHE A 746 9.07 -13.66 3.63
C PHE A 746 9.03 -12.33 2.86
N SER A 747 10.01 -12.01 2.00
CA SER A 747 9.98 -10.75 1.23
C SER A 747 8.94 -10.76 0.11
N ASN A 748 8.44 -9.59 -0.31
CA ASN A 748 7.44 -9.50 -1.38
C ASN A 748 8.07 -9.60 -2.77
N VAL A 749 9.28 -9.07 -2.96
CA VAL A 749 10.15 -9.36 -4.12
C VAL A 749 11.52 -9.85 -3.63
N VAL A 750 12.12 -10.74 -4.41
CA VAL A 750 13.48 -11.26 -4.23
C VAL A 750 14.26 -10.95 -5.50
N THR A 751 15.43 -10.36 -5.37
CA THR A 751 16.33 -10.02 -6.47
C THR A 751 17.68 -10.69 -6.32
N THR A 752 18.34 -10.95 -7.43
CA THR A 752 19.79 -11.19 -7.48
C THR A 752 20.41 -10.41 -8.61
N VAL A 753 21.75 -10.36 -8.62
CA VAL A 753 22.53 -9.30 -9.26
C VAL A 753 22.81 -9.50 -10.76
N SER A 754 22.21 -10.51 -11.41
CA SER A 754 22.14 -10.63 -12.87
C SER A 754 21.06 -11.63 -13.34
N PRO A 755 20.49 -11.46 -14.56
CA PRO A 755 19.53 -12.38 -15.17
C PRO A 755 20.00 -13.84 -15.28
N THR A 756 21.22 -14.08 -15.76
CA THR A 756 21.78 -15.42 -15.94
C THR A 756 22.10 -16.07 -14.61
N TYR A 757 22.64 -15.34 -13.63
CA TYR A 757 22.87 -15.91 -12.29
C TYR A 757 21.55 -16.32 -11.62
N ALA A 758 20.46 -15.59 -11.86
CA ALA A 758 19.12 -15.99 -11.40
C ALA A 758 18.63 -17.32 -12.01
N GLN A 759 19.10 -17.71 -13.20
CA GLN A 759 18.82 -19.03 -13.80
C GLN A 759 19.79 -20.12 -13.30
N GLU A 760 21.08 -19.78 -13.11
CA GLU A 760 22.09 -20.68 -12.53
C GLU A 760 21.66 -21.15 -11.13
N VAL A 761 21.21 -20.25 -10.25
CA VAL A 761 20.81 -20.60 -8.87
C VAL A 761 19.47 -21.34 -8.74
N LEU A 762 18.74 -21.51 -9.84
CA LEU A 762 17.59 -22.41 -9.91
C LEU A 762 17.99 -23.87 -10.16
N GLN A 763 19.26 -24.14 -10.51
CA GLN A 763 19.80 -25.50 -10.65
C GLN A 763 20.31 -26.05 -9.31
N PRO A 764 20.26 -27.38 -9.07
CA PRO A 764 20.74 -28.00 -7.83
C PRO A 764 22.19 -27.66 -7.47
N GLU A 765 23.06 -27.59 -8.48
CA GLU A 765 24.51 -27.41 -8.38
C GLU A 765 24.88 -26.03 -7.86
N ASP A 766 24.22 -24.98 -8.35
CA ASP A 766 24.55 -23.58 -8.07
C ASP A 766 23.59 -22.86 -7.13
N GLY A 767 22.35 -23.34 -6.98
CA GLY A 767 21.44 -22.85 -5.95
C GLY A 767 21.81 -23.24 -4.51
N LYS A 768 22.90 -24.01 -4.32
CA LYS A 768 23.47 -24.44 -3.01
C LYS A 768 22.39 -24.83 -1.98
N GLY A 769 21.46 -25.69 -2.39
CA GLY A 769 20.33 -26.18 -1.58
C GLY A 769 19.08 -25.31 -1.56
N LEU A 770 19.14 -24.03 -1.94
CA LEU A 770 18.00 -23.11 -2.00
C LEU A 770 17.24 -23.12 -3.33
N HIS A 771 17.76 -23.78 -4.37
CA HIS A 771 17.12 -23.92 -5.70
C HIS A 771 15.63 -24.28 -5.63
N GLY A 772 15.23 -25.25 -4.80
CA GLY A 772 13.82 -25.64 -4.63
C GLY A 772 12.96 -24.57 -3.95
N THR A 773 13.55 -23.79 -3.04
CA THR A 773 12.87 -22.63 -2.41
C THR A 773 12.73 -21.48 -3.41
N LEU A 774 13.75 -21.21 -4.22
CA LEU A 774 13.73 -20.20 -5.28
C LEU A 774 12.72 -20.57 -6.38
N ALA A 775 12.67 -21.84 -6.81
CA ALA A 775 11.68 -22.33 -7.78
C ALA A 775 10.23 -22.15 -7.28
N ASN A 776 9.96 -22.50 -6.01
CA ASN A 776 8.66 -22.29 -5.36
C ASN A 776 8.26 -20.80 -5.26
N HIS A 777 9.25 -19.89 -5.27
CA HIS A 777 9.05 -18.44 -5.21
C HIS A 777 9.38 -17.71 -6.53
N SER A 778 9.54 -18.45 -7.64
CA SER A 778 9.94 -17.96 -8.96
C SER A 778 9.14 -16.75 -9.45
N LYS A 779 7.82 -16.71 -9.18
CA LYS A 779 6.94 -15.57 -9.52
C LYS A 779 7.33 -14.22 -8.90
N LYS A 780 8.16 -14.22 -7.86
CA LYS A 780 8.69 -13.02 -7.18
C LYS A 780 10.22 -12.96 -7.19
N PHE A 781 10.90 -13.80 -7.96
CA PHE A 781 12.36 -13.88 -8.02
C PHE A 781 12.87 -13.39 -9.38
N PHE A 782 13.74 -12.38 -9.37
CA PHE A 782 14.23 -11.71 -10.57
C PHE A 782 15.75 -11.53 -10.54
N GLY A 783 16.40 -11.61 -11.70
CA GLY A 783 17.78 -11.17 -11.87
C GLY A 783 17.80 -9.76 -12.46
N VAL A 784 18.42 -8.80 -11.76
CA VAL A 784 18.60 -7.42 -12.21
C VAL A 784 20.11 -7.15 -12.25
N LEU A 785 20.63 -6.87 -13.45
CA LEU A 785 22.06 -6.62 -13.65
C LEU A 785 22.47 -5.32 -12.95
N ASN A 786 23.57 -5.36 -12.19
CA ASN A 786 24.11 -4.17 -11.54
C ASN A 786 24.64 -3.14 -12.56
N GLY A 787 24.66 -1.87 -12.17
CA GLY A 787 25.45 -0.84 -12.86
C GLY A 787 26.81 -0.62 -12.20
N ILE A 788 27.55 0.37 -12.73
CA ILE A 788 28.74 0.97 -12.11
C ILE A 788 28.52 2.46 -11.85
N ASP A 789 29.26 3.04 -10.91
CA ASP A 789 29.25 4.49 -10.71
C ASP A 789 30.13 5.16 -11.79
N VAL A 790 29.46 5.71 -12.81
CA VAL A 790 30.08 6.35 -13.97
C VAL A 790 30.59 7.77 -13.71
N GLU A 791 30.49 8.29 -12.47
CA GLU A 791 31.21 9.49 -12.05
C GLU A 791 32.60 9.13 -11.50
N VAL A 792 32.70 8.02 -10.76
CA VAL A 792 33.96 7.48 -10.23
C VAL A 792 34.78 6.79 -11.34
N TRP A 793 34.13 5.93 -12.13
CA TRP A 793 34.76 5.14 -13.18
C TRP A 793 34.64 5.83 -14.55
N ASN A 794 35.38 6.91 -14.73
CA ASN A 794 35.29 7.76 -15.92
C ASN A 794 36.66 8.24 -16.43
N PRO A 795 37.24 7.65 -17.49
CA PRO A 795 38.57 8.04 -17.97
C PRO A 795 38.69 9.52 -18.41
N ALA A 796 37.58 10.21 -18.64
CA ALA A 796 37.57 11.64 -18.99
C ALA A 796 37.72 12.57 -17.77
N THR A 797 37.51 12.10 -16.53
CA THR A 797 37.58 12.90 -15.29
C THR A 797 38.31 12.23 -14.13
N ASP A 798 38.73 10.97 -14.29
CA ASP A 798 39.47 10.20 -13.31
C ASP A 798 40.82 10.87 -12.97
N THR A 799 41.04 11.14 -11.67
CA THR A 799 42.24 11.81 -11.15
C THR A 799 43.32 10.83 -10.66
N LEU A 800 43.07 9.52 -10.76
CA LEU A 800 44.01 8.45 -10.40
C LEU A 800 44.82 7.94 -11.61
N ILE A 801 44.54 8.43 -12.82
CA ILE A 801 45.28 8.14 -14.05
C ILE A 801 46.08 9.37 -14.52
N ASP A 802 47.26 9.13 -15.11
CA ASP A 802 48.18 10.21 -15.50
C ASP A 802 47.62 11.10 -16.63
N PHE A 803 46.81 10.53 -17.53
CA PHE A 803 46.23 11.24 -18.69
C PHE A 803 44.76 10.85 -18.89
N GLN A 804 43.87 11.84 -18.92
CA GLN A 804 42.45 11.63 -19.19
C GLN A 804 42.18 11.42 -20.69
N TYR A 805 41.15 10.65 -21.02
CA TYR A 805 40.76 10.31 -22.41
C TYR A 805 39.27 9.92 -22.49
N SER A 806 38.72 9.78 -23.71
CA SER A 806 37.30 9.53 -23.98
C SER A 806 37.11 8.53 -25.13
N ALA A 807 35.86 8.30 -25.56
CA ALA A 807 35.58 7.53 -26.77
C ALA A 807 35.87 8.32 -28.06
N ASP A 808 35.91 9.65 -27.99
CA ASP A 808 36.21 10.53 -29.14
C ASP A 808 37.72 10.78 -29.31
N ASP A 809 38.49 10.68 -28.22
CA ASP A 809 39.95 10.79 -28.16
C ASP A 809 40.51 9.72 -27.22
N ILE A 810 41.17 8.70 -27.80
CA ILE A 810 41.76 7.58 -27.07
C ILE A 810 43.28 7.72 -26.85
N ASP A 811 43.92 8.81 -27.27
CA ASP A 811 45.39 8.92 -27.25
C ASP A 811 45.96 8.81 -25.82
N GLY A 812 45.26 9.41 -24.84
CA GLY A 812 45.62 9.28 -23.42
C GLY A 812 45.65 7.84 -22.92
N LYS A 813 44.90 6.90 -23.51
CA LYS A 813 44.96 5.47 -23.18
C LYS A 813 46.35 4.89 -23.47
N TYR A 814 46.91 5.18 -24.64
CA TYR A 814 48.24 4.72 -25.03
C TYR A 814 49.34 5.37 -24.17
N ILE A 815 49.16 6.63 -23.75
CA ILE A 815 50.10 7.30 -22.85
C ILE A 815 50.08 6.66 -21.46
N ASN A 816 48.90 6.40 -20.89
CA ASN A 816 48.74 5.65 -19.63
C ASN A 816 49.39 4.26 -19.72
N LYS A 817 49.24 3.56 -20.85
CA LYS A 817 49.89 2.26 -21.11
C LYS A 817 51.42 2.34 -21.03
N GLN A 818 52.04 3.35 -21.62
CA GLN A 818 53.48 3.55 -21.52
C GLN A 818 53.91 3.95 -20.09
N LYS A 819 53.14 4.82 -19.42
CA LYS A 819 53.39 5.23 -18.03
C LYS A 819 53.35 4.05 -17.06
N LEU A 820 52.35 3.17 -17.17
CA LEU A 820 52.27 1.98 -16.31
C LEU A 820 53.40 0.99 -16.61
N ARG A 821 53.81 0.84 -17.89
CA ARG A 821 54.98 0.03 -18.27
C ARG A 821 56.26 0.58 -17.63
N GLU A 822 56.50 1.90 -17.70
CA GLU A 822 57.63 2.56 -17.03
C GLU A 822 57.59 2.35 -15.51
N ARG A 823 56.46 2.66 -14.86
CA ARG A 823 56.26 2.61 -13.41
C ARG A 823 56.42 1.20 -12.82
N LEU A 824 55.99 0.17 -13.53
CA LEU A 824 56.17 -1.23 -13.12
C LEU A 824 57.49 -1.83 -13.64
N GLY A 825 58.30 -1.09 -14.39
CA GLY A 825 59.56 -1.58 -14.96
C GLY A 825 59.34 -2.73 -15.96
N LEU A 826 58.26 -2.70 -16.74
CA LEU A 826 58.06 -3.56 -17.89
C LEU A 826 58.92 -3.08 -19.07
N GLY A 827 59.26 -3.99 -19.97
CA GLY A 827 60.17 -3.75 -21.08
C GLY A 827 59.53 -2.91 -22.19
N ASN A 828 60.17 -1.79 -22.52
CA ASN A 828 59.87 -0.96 -23.71
C ASN A 828 60.91 -1.18 -24.84
N GLN A 829 61.70 -2.25 -24.76
CA GLN A 829 62.77 -2.52 -25.73
C GLN A 829 62.20 -2.99 -27.08
N GLY A 830 62.74 -2.44 -28.17
CA GLY A 830 62.41 -2.84 -29.55
C GLY A 830 61.40 -1.94 -30.29
N GLY A 831 60.92 -0.85 -29.68
CA GLY A 831 59.87 -0.01 -30.29
C GLY A 831 58.48 -0.65 -30.20
N ASP A 832 58.29 -1.56 -29.25
CA ASP A 832 57.12 -2.43 -29.18
C ASP A 832 55.96 -1.79 -28.38
N GLU A 833 55.40 -0.73 -28.97
CA GLU A 833 54.26 0.02 -28.46
C GLU A 833 52.96 -0.81 -28.59
N ARG A 834 52.87 -1.60 -29.66
CA ARG A 834 51.74 -2.49 -30.00
C ARG A 834 51.89 -3.92 -29.47
N ARG A 835 52.63 -4.12 -28.37
CA ARG A 835 52.55 -5.37 -27.58
C ARG A 835 51.25 -5.38 -26.77
N PRO A 836 50.41 -6.42 -26.84
CA PRO A 836 49.20 -6.51 -26.03
C PRO A 836 49.54 -6.63 -24.53
N LEU A 837 48.89 -5.82 -23.72
CA LEU A 837 48.96 -5.80 -22.26
C LEU A 837 47.65 -6.34 -21.67
N VAL A 838 47.74 -7.52 -21.05
CA VAL A 838 46.65 -8.17 -20.34
C VAL A 838 46.66 -7.73 -18.88
N GLY A 839 45.58 -7.09 -18.44
CA GLY A 839 45.33 -6.74 -17.05
C GLY A 839 44.44 -7.76 -16.35
N CYS A 840 44.69 -8.00 -15.06
CA CYS A 840 43.77 -8.72 -14.18
C CYS A 840 43.79 -8.07 -12.79
N VAL A 841 42.66 -7.55 -12.33
CA VAL A 841 42.49 -6.99 -10.98
C VAL A 841 41.40 -7.80 -10.25
N THR A 842 41.76 -8.54 -9.21
CA THR A 842 40.80 -9.43 -8.52
C THR A 842 41.25 -9.87 -7.12
N ARG A 843 40.31 -10.38 -6.32
CA ARG A 843 40.64 -11.16 -5.11
C ARG A 843 41.05 -12.56 -5.52
N LEU A 844 42.18 -13.05 -5.02
CA LEU A 844 42.70 -14.39 -5.38
C LEU A 844 42.00 -15.48 -4.55
N VAL A 845 40.79 -15.84 -4.94
CA VAL A 845 39.95 -16.87 -4.30
C VAL A 845 39.42 -17.87 -5.34
N PRO A 846 39.06 -19.12 -4.97
CA PRO A 846 38.65 -20.16 -5.92
C PRO A 846 37.56 -19.74 -6.92
N GLN A 847 36.57 -18.97 -6.47
CA GLN A 847 35.53 -18.35 -7.31
C GLN A 847 36.09 -17.66 -8.56
N LYS A 848 37.23 -16.97 -8.42
CA LYS A 848 37.84 -16.11 -9.47
C LYS A 848 38.80 -16.88 -10.39
N GLY A 849 38.74 -18.21 -10.39
CA GLY A 849 39.49 -19.04 -11.33
C GLY A 849 41.01 -18.91 -11.19
N VAL A 850 41.53 -18.89 -9.96
CA VAL A 850 42.98 -18.65 -9.69
C VAL A 850 43.94 -19.59 -10.44
N HIS A 851 43.51 -20.80 -10.80
CA HIS A 851 44.29 -21.70 -11.66
C HIS A 851 44.32 -21.24 -13.13
N LEU A 852 43.20 -20.74 -13.66
CA LEU A 852 43.11 -20.11 -14.98
C LEU A 852 43.89 -18.79 -15.04
N ILE A 853 43.86 -17.96 -13.98
CA ILE A 853 44.73 -16.76 -13.87
C ILE A 853 46.20 -17.16 -13.91
N LYS A 854 46.60 -18.19 -13.15
CA LYS A 854 47.97 -18.72 -13.15
C LYS A 854 48.38 -19.20 -14.54
N HIS A 855 47.53 -19.94 -15.25
CA HIS A 855 47.79 -20.38 -16.62
C HIS A 855 47.96 -19.19 -17.58
N ALA A 856 47.03 -18.24 -17.56
CA ALA A 856 47.05 -17.06 -18.43
C ALA A 856 48.32 -16.21 -18.30
N ILE A 857 48.95 -16.15 -17.12
CA ILE A 857 50.25 -15.47 -16.92
C ILE A 857 51.34 -16.09 -17.81
N TYR A 858 51.39 -17.42 -17.90
CA TYR A 858 52.38 -18.13 -18.73
C TYR A 858 51.96 -18.15 -20.21
N HIS A 859 50.69 -18.36 -20.53
CA HIS A 859 50.18 -18.36 -21.91
C HIS A 859 50.34 -16.99 -22.59
N THR A 860 49.99 -15.90 -21.91
CA THR A 860 50.18 -14.53 -22.42
C THR A 860 51.66 -14.24 -22.74
N LEU A 861 52.57 -14.78 -21.92
CA LEU A 861 54.01 -14.66 -22.14
C LEU A 861 54.48 -15.49 -23.35
N GLU A 862 53.99 -16.73 -23.50
CA GLU A 862 54.29 -17.57 -24.68
C GLU A 862 53.82 -16.92 -25.99
N LYS A 863 52.64 -16.27 -25.97
CA LYS A 863 52.11 -15.49 -27.09
C LYS A 863 52.78 -14.12 -27.29
N GLY A 864 53.81 -13.80 -26.51
CA GLY A 864 54.64 -12.59 -26.65
C GLY A 864 54.08 -11.32 -26.01
N GLY A 865 52.91 -11.38 -25.36
CA GLY A 865 52.26 -10.24 -24.71
C GLY A 865 52.93 -9.80 -23.39
N GLN A 866 52.22 -8.98 -22.62
CA GLN A 866 52.56 -8.59 -21.25
C GLN A 866 51.38 -8.89 -20.31
N PHE A 867 51.66 -9.20 -19.05
CA PHE A 867 50.64 -9.50 -18.03
C PHE A 867 50.86 -8.72 -16.74
N ILE A 868 49.83 -8.04 -16.25
CA ILE A 868 49.80 -7.42 -14.92
C ILE A 868 48.68 -8.03 -14.08
N LEU A 869 49.05 -8.58 -12.93
CA LEU A 869 48.11 -8.99 -11.88
C LEU A 869 48.17 -8.00 -10.72
N LEU A 870 47.01 -7.53 -10.27
CA LEU A 870 46.82 -6.85 -8.99
C LEU A 870 45.80 -7.62 -8.16
N GLY A 871 46.22 -8.08 -6.98
CA GLY A 871 45.33 -8.86 -6.11
C GLY A 871 46.03 -9.67 -5.03
N SER A 872 45.38 -9.82 -3.88
CA SER A 872 45.83 -10.68 -2.77
C SER A 872 44.83 -11.80 -2.48
N SER A 873 45.27 -12.82 -1.76
CA SER A 873 44.39 -13.88 -1.26
C SER A 873 44.24 -13.82 0.28
N PRO A 874 43.02 -13.99 0.82
CA PRO A 874 42.83 -14.28 2.24
C PRO A 874 43.19 -15.73 2.60
N ILE A 875 43.43 -16.60 1.61
CA ILE A 875 43.78 -18.01 1.78
C ILE A 875 45.31 -18.15 1.68
N PRO A 876 46.04 -18.45 2.78
CA PRO A 876 47.50 -18.40 2.81
C PRO A 876 48.19 -19.30 1.78
N GLN A 877 47.57 -20.42 1.42
CA GLN A 877 48.09 -21.36 0.42
C GLN A 877 48.12 -20.76 -0.98
N ILE A 878 47.05 -20.05 -1.38
CA ILE A 878 46.94 -19.37 -2.67
C ILE A 878 47.88 -18.15 -2.69
N GLN A 879 47.87 -17.35 -1.62
CA GLN A 879 48.79 -16.22 -1.46
C GLN A 879 50.25 -16.67 -1.66
N HIS A 880 50.66 -17.75 -0.98
CA HIS A 880 52.02 -18.28 -1.03
C HIS A 880 52.39 -18.90 -2.40
N GLU A 881 51.41 -19.37 -3.18
CA GLU A 881 51.63 -19.80 -4.56
C GLU A 881 51.92 -18.59 -5.47
N PHE A 882 51.08 -17.56 -5.45
CA PHE A 882 51.28 -16.35 -6.24
C PHE A 882 52.54 -15.59 -5.81
N GLU A 883 52.96 -15.65 -4.55
CA GLU A 883 54.25 -15.13 -4.07
C GLU A 883 55.47 -15.88 -4.64
N LYS A 884 55.34 -17.13 -5.07
CA LYS A 884 56.42 -17.82 -5.82
C LYS A 884 56.49 -17.29 -7.25
N ILE A 885 55.34 -17.14 -7.90
CA ILE A 885 55.21 -16.62 -9.28
C ILE A 885 55.71 -15.15 -9.34
N SER A 886 55.34 -14.32 -8.36
CA SER A 886 55.80 -12.92 -8.26
C SER A 886 57.32 -12.83 -8.08
N ARG A 887 57.93 -13.75 -7.30
CA ARG A 887 59.40 -13.84 -7.19
C ARG A 887 60.07 -14.35 -8.45
N GLN A 888 59.47 -15.32 -9.17
CA GLN A 888 59.96 -15.78 -10.48
C GLN A 888 60.02 -14.64 -11.49
N PHE A 889 58.99 -13.78 -11.51
CA PHE A 889 58.85 -12.72 -12.49
C PHE A 889 59.30 -11.32 -12.03
N LYS A 890 59.90 -11.17 -10.84
CA LYS A 890 60.19 -9.87 -10.20
C LYS A 890 60.86 -8.83 -11.10
N GLU A 891 61.81 -9.27 -11.94
CA GLU A 891 62.60 -8.41 -12.84
C GLU A 891 62.33 -8.71 -14.32
N HIS A 892 61.32 -9.54 -14.62
CA HIS A 892 61.01 -10.01 -15.97
C HIS A 892 60.43 -8.88 -16.86
N PRO A 893 60.80 -8.72 -18.14
CA PRO A 893 60.35 -7.57 -18.96
C PRO A 893 58.86 -7.60 -19.37
N GLN A 894 58.12 -8.67 -19.08
CA GLN A 894 56.73 -8.83 -19.56
C GLN A 894 55.70 -9.14 -18.48
N VAL A 895 56.09 -9.45 -17.24
CA VAL A 895 55.15 -9.98 -16.23
C VAL A 895 55.36 -9.30 -14.88
N ARG A 896 54.29 -8.79 -14.27
CA ARG A 896 54.31 -8.18 -12.92
C ARG A 896 53.11 -8.64 -12.10
N LEU A 897 53.36 -9.06 -10.85
CA LEU A 897 52.34 -9.50 -9.89
C LEU A 897 52.44 -8.64 -8.62
N VAL A 898 51.47 -7.76 -8.41
CA VAL A 898 51.37 -6.86 -7.27
C VAL A 898 50.36 -7.42 -6.26
N LEU A 899 50.87 -8.10 -5.24
CA LEU A 899 50.07 -8.98 -4.37
C LEU A 899 49.45 -8.25 -3.16
N LYS A 900 48.73 -7.16 -3.42
CA LYS A 900 48.03 -6.32 -2.43
C LYS A 900 46.73 -5.75 -3.01
N TYR A 901 45.93 -5.10 -2.17
CA TYR A 901 44.95 -4.11 -2.63
C TYR A 901 45.67 -2.77 -2.88
N ASP A 902 45.33 -2.10 -3.98
CA ASP A 902 45.84 -0.77 -4.34
C ASP A 902 44.83 -0.11 -5.30
N GLU A 903 44.13 0.92 -4.83
CA GLU A 903 43.00 1.51 -5.57
C GLU A 903 43.49 2.32 -6.78
N ALA A 904 44.46 3.22 -6.60
CA ALA A 904 45.05 4.00 -7.69
C ALA A 904 45.65 3.09 -8.78
N LEU A 905 46.41 2.07 -8.39
CA LEU A 905 46.97 1.12 -9.36
C LEU A 905 45.89 0.31 -10.09
N SER A 906 44.70 0.12 -9.50
CA SER A 906 43.59 -0.53 -10.22
C SER A 906 43.05 0.36 -11.35
N HIS A 907 42.85 1.65 -11.10
CA HIS A 907 42.45 2.64 -12.11
C HIS A 907 43.51 2.74 -13.23
N GLU A 908 44.80 2.80 -12.86
CA GLU A 908 45.91 2.77 -13.80
C GLU A 908 45.90 1.51 -14.68
N ILE A 909 45.64 0.31 -14.12
CA ILE A 909 45.55 -0.94 -14.89
C ILE A 909 44.34 -0.93 -15.82
N PHE A 910 43.17 -0.45 -15.36
CA PHE A 910 41.98 -0.33 -16.21
C PHE A 910 42.22 0.60 -17.39
N ALA A 911 42.95 1.71 -17.21
CA ALA A 911 43.31 2.61 -18.30
C ALA A 911 44.39 2.03 -19.23
N ALA A 912 45.46 1.46 -18.68
CA ALA A 912 46.65 1.06 -19.41
C ALA A 912 46.52 -0.25 -20.22
N ALA A 913 45.73 -1.20 -19.76
CA ALA A 913 45.60 -2.49 -20.43
C ALA A 913 44.87 -2.38 -21.77
N ASP A 914 45.14 -3.30 -22.69
CA ASP A 914 44.35 -3.47 -23.91
C ASP A 914 43.24 -4.53 -23.70
N ILE A 915 43.57 -5.58 -22.94
CA ILE A 915 42.73 -6.74 -22.65
C ILE A 915 42.58 -6.88 -21.13
N PHE A 916 41.38 -7.18 -20.62
CA PHE A 916 41.15 -7.49 -19.21
C PHE A 916 40.63 -8.91 -19.01
N LEU A 917 41.26 -9.70 -18.15
CA LEU A 917 40.91 -11.11 -17.94
C LEU A 917 40.03 -11.33 -16.71
N ILE A 918 38.83 -11.89 -16.88
CA ILE A 918 37.91 -12.32 -15.80
C ILE A 918 37.54 -13.81 -15.97
N PRO A 919 38.39 -14.75 -15.52
CA PRO A 919 38.23 -16.18 -15.80
C PRO A 919 37.45 -16.87 -14.66
N SER A 920 36.36 -16.26 -14.19
CA SER A 920 35.64 -16.70 -13.00
C SER A 920 34.95 -18.06 -13.19
N ILE A 921 34.99 -18.89 -12.14
CA ILE A 921 34.29 -20.18 -12.09
C ILE A 921 32.78 -19.95 -11.99
N PHE A 922 32.37 -19.00 -11.14
CA PHE A 922 31.01 -18.43 -11.13
C PHE A 922 31.11 -16.94 -10.77
N GLU A 923 30.26 -16.10 -11.35
CA GLU A 923 30.29 -14.66 -11.11
C GLU A 923 28.86 -14.10 -11.02
N PRO A 924 28.33 -13.84 -9.80
CA PRO A 924 26.96 -13.38 -9.63
C PRO A 924 26.59 -12.15 -10.47
N CYS A 925 27.55 -11.23 -10.63
CA CYS A 925 27.44 -10.12 -11.59
C CYS A 925 28.80 -9.82 -12.23
N GLY A 926 29.80 -9.50 -11.39
CA GLY A 926 31.03 -8.85 -11.83
C GLY A 926 30.79 -7.37 -12.13
N LEU A 927 31.71 -6.50 -11.70
CA LEU A 927 31.73 -5.07 -12.07
C LEU A 927 32.98 -4.74 -12.91
N THR A 928 34.04 -5.54 -12.81
CA THR A 928 35.35 -5.28 -13.41
C THR A 928 35.33 -5.31 -14.94
N GLN A 929 34.44 -6.07 -15.55
CA GLN A 929 34.24 -6.11 -17.01
C GLN A 929 33.52 -4.85 -17.52
N MET A 930 32.57 -4.31 -16.76
CA MET A 930 31.91 -3.04 -17.08
C MET A 930 32.89 -1.88 -16.95
N ILE A 931 33.70 -1.87 -15.88
CA ILE A 931 34.78 -0.91 -15.68
C ILE A 931 35.82 -1.03 -16.80
N SER A 932 36.25 -2.25 -17.18
CA SER A 932 37.24 -2.40 -18.25
C SER A 932 36.72 -1.87 -19.58
N MET A 933 35.49 -2.21 -19.98
CA MET A 933 34.86 -1.67 -21.19
C MET A 933 34.73 -0.13 -21.15
N ARG A 934 34.35 0.43 -19.99
CA ARG A 934 34.27 1.89 -19.78
C ARG A 934 35.62 2.60 -19.95
N TYR A 935 36.72 1.91 -19.67
CA TYR A 935 38.10 2.38 -19.89
C TYR A 935 38.69 1.87 -21.22
N GLY A 936 37.87 1.36 -22.14
CA GLY A 936 38.32 0.92 -23.46
C GLY A 936 39.23 -0.32 -23.42
N THR A 937 39.14 -1.12 -22.37
CA THR A 937 39.94 -2.33 -22.15
C THR A 937 39.04 -3.55 -22.35
N ILE A 938 39.28 -4.29 -23.42
CA ILE A 938 38.36 -5.29 -23.93
C ILE A 938 38.38 -6.53 -23.03
N PRO A 939 37.22 -6.99 -22.50
CA PRO A 939 37.18 -8.10 -21.58
C PRO A 939 37.30 -9.46 -22.29
N VAL A 940 38.07 -10.37 -21.69
CA VAL A 940 38.09 -11.82 -21.96
C VAL A 940 37.49 -12.51 -20.73
N VAL A 941 36.34 -13.17 -20.88
CA VAL A 941 35.56 -13.69 -19.73
C VAL A 941 35.12 -15.14 -19.90
N ARG A 942 34.88 -15.83 -18.77
CA ARG A 942 34.08 -17.05 -18.81
C ARG A 942 32.58 -16.73 -18.86
N LYS A 943 31.81 -17.49 -19.63
CA LYS A 943 30.34 -17.37 -19.74
C LYS A 943 29.64 -17.89 -18.48
N THR A 944 29.42 -17.00 -17.50
CA THR A 944 28.70 -17.32 -16.25
C THR A 944 28.14 -16.07 -15.59
N GLY A 945 26.97 -16.22 -14.96
CA GLY A 945 26.22 -15.14 -14.31
C GLY A 945 26.26 -13.83 -15.10
N GLY A 946 26.55 -12.72 -14.42
CA GLY A 946 26.52 -11.41 -15.06
C GLY A 946 27.63 -11.15 -16.07
N LEU A 947 28.67 -12.00 -16.17
CA LEU A 947 29.62 -11.93 -17.27
C LEU A 947 28.96 -12.31 -18.59
N ALA A 948 28.06 -13.30 -18.58
CA ALA A 948 27.27 -13.69 -19.76
C ALA A 948 26.17 -12.67 -20.11
N ASP A 949 25.70 -11.88 -19.14
CA ASP A 949 24.71 -10.81 -19.35
C ASP A 949 25.32 -9.46 -19.76
N SER A 950 26.65 -9.30 -19.68
CA SER A 950 27.34 -8.02 -19.95
C SER A 950 28.45 -8.08 -21.01
N VAL A 951 29.04 -9.25 -21.26
CA VAL A 951 30.06 -9.45 -22.30
C VAL A 951 29.52 -10.38 -23.39
N PHE A 952 29.56 -9.89 -24.61
CA PHE A 952 28.99 -10.51 -25.81
C PHE A 952 30.10 -10.71 -26.83
N ASP A 953 30.27 -11.97 -27.26
CA ASP A 953 31.42 -12.37 -28.09
C ASP A 953 31.37 -11.76 -29.50
N VAL A 954 32.51 -11.26 -29.94
CA VAL A 954 32.66 -10.63 -31.26
C VAL A 954 32.49 -11.59 -32.44
N ASP A 955 32.74 -12.89 -32.26
CA ASP A 955 32.66 -13.91 -33.31
C ASP A 955 31.32 -14.70 -33.29
N ASP A 956 30.42 -14.46 -32.32
CA ASP A 956 29.11 -15.12 -32.29
C ASP A 956 28.14 -14.49 -33.32
N GLU A 957 27.81 -15.25 -34.38
CA GLU A 957 26.89 -14.83 -35.44
C GLU A 957 25.44 -14.60 -34.97
N ASN A 958 25.05 -15.15 -33.80
CA ASN A 958 23.70 -15.00 -33.24
C ASN A 958 23.52 -13.65 -32.51
N ILE A 959 24.62 -12.95 -32.22
CA ILE A 959 24.61 -11.68 -31.49
C ILE A 959 24.57 -10.52 -32.49
N SER A 960 23.54 -9.68 -32.39
CA SER A 960 23.43 -8.42 -33.13
C SER A 960 24.70 -7.58 -32.98
N GLU A 961 25.32 -7.16 -34.10
CA GLU A 961 26.62 -6.49 -34.11
C GLU A 961 26.74 -5.38 -33.06
N GLU A 962 25.73 -4.53 -32.89
CA GLU A 962 25.68 -3.44 -31.90
C GLU A 962 26.06 -3.86 -30.47
N LYS A 963 25.74 -5.10 -30.05
CA LYS A 963 25.98 -5.60 -28.68
C LYS A 963 27.39 -6.16 -28.46
N LYS A 964 28.07 -6.62 -29.50
CA LYS A 964 29.37 -7.31 -29.42
C LYS A 964 30.44 -6.41 -28.81
N ASN A 965 31.07 -6.81 -27.71
CA ASN A 965 31.91 -5.92 -26.91
C ASN A 965 33.15 -6.60 -26.27
N GLY A 966 33.34 -7.91 -26.43
CA GLY A 966 34.51 -8.62 -25.90
C GLY A 966 34.64 -10.04 -26.40
N PHE A 967 35.40 -10.84 -25.67
CA PHE A 967 35.68 -12.24 -25.97
C PHE A 967 35.21 -13.12 -24.80
N VAL A 968 34.56 -14.23 -25.14
CA VAL A 968 33.92 -15.15 -24.20
C VAL A 968 34.50 -16.56 -24.41
N PHE A 969 34.62 -17.32 -23.34
CA PHE A 969 34.86 -18.76 -23.39
C PHE A 969 33.92 -19.50 -22.42
N ASP A 970 33.49 -20.71 -22.78
CA ASP A 970 32.46 -21.42 -22.02
C ASP A 970 33.02 -22.20 -20.82
N ASP A 971 33.94 -23.14 -21.05
CA ASP A 971 34.40 -24.07 -20.02
C ASP A 971 35.43 -23.46 -19.07
N ALA A 972 35.41 -23.89 -17.80
CA ALA A 972 36.42 -23.55 -16.81
C ALA A 972 37.69 -24.41 -16.94
N ASN A 973 38.31 -24.44 -18.13
CA ASN A 973 39.55 -25.17 -18.40
C ASN A 973 40.56 -24.35 -19.22
N GLU A 974 41.82 -24.79 -19.19
CA GLU A 974 42.97 -24.10 -19.82
C GLU A 974 42.77 -23.92 -21.34
N GLY A 975 42.39 -24.97 -22.08
CA GLY A 975 42.18 -24.88 -23.53
C GLY A 975 41.02 -23.98 -23.97
N SER A 976 39.98 -23.84 -23.14
CA SER A 976 38.85 -22.92 -23.39
C SER A 976 39.26 -21.47 -23.15
N LEU A 977 39.98 -21.21 -22.05
CA LEU A 977 40.63 -19.92 -21.79
C LEU A 977 41.58 -19.54 -22.93
N ASP A 978 42.44 -20.46 -23.37
CA ASP A 978 43.43 -20.22 -24.42
C ASP A 978 42.76 -19.87 -25.75
N TRP A 979 41.63 -20.51 -26.08
CA TRP A 979 40.83 -20.16 -27.26
C TRP A 979 40.23 -18.76 -27.19
N GLY A 980 39.72 -18.33 -26.03
CA GLY A 980 39.21 -16.96 -25.84
C GLY A 980 40.32 -15.91 -25.90
N LEU A 981 41.45 -16.19 -25.24
CA LEU A 981 42.58 -15.27 -25.12
C LEU A 981 43.41 -15.18 -26.43
N ASP A 982 43.60 -16.28 -27.15
CA ASP A 982 44.27 -16.28 -28.46
C ASP A 982 43.52 -15.42 -29.47
N ARG A 983 42.18 -15.48 -29.52
CA ARG A 983 41.38 -14.63 -30.42
C ARG A 983 41.55 -13.15 -30.09
N ALA A 984 41.50 -12.78 -28.82
CA ALA A 984 41.71 -11.40 -28.39
C ALA A 984 43.10 -10.88 -28.78
N LEU A 985 44.15 -11.67 -28.52
CA LEU A 985 45.54 -11.34 -28.89
C LEU A 985 45.74 -11.26 -30.41
N ASP A 986 45.10 -12.14 -31.18
CA ASP A 986 45.22 -12.18 -32.64
C ASP A 986 44.51 -11.00 -33.31
N TYR A 987 43.30 -10.65 -32.84
CA TYR A 987 42.53 -9.52 -33.35
C TYR A 987 43.23 -8.20 -33.04
N TYR A 988 43.77 -8.04 -31.81
CA TYR A 988 44.59 -6.88 -31.44
C TYR A 988 45.80 -6.70 -32.37
N CYS A 989 46.56 -7.78 -32.60
CA CYS A 989 47.77 -7.74 -33.41
C CYS A 989 47.51 -7.59 -34.93
N ARG A 990 46.42 -8.18 -35.46
CA ARG A 990 46.16 -8.25 -36.91
C ARG A 990 45.12 -7.27 -37.43
N ARG A 991 44.24 -6.70 -36.58
CA ARG A 991 43.13 -5.84 -36.99
C ARG A 991 43.05 -4.56 -36.13
N PRO A 992 44.07 -3.70 -36.14
CA PRO A 992 44.15 -2.56 -35.22
C PRO A 992 43.02 -1.53 -35.40
N GLU A 993 42.65 -1.19 -36.64
CA GLU A 993 41.55 -0.24 -36.92
C GLU A 993 40.22 -0.74 -36.35
N TRP A 994 39.91 -2.02 -36.57
CA TRP A 994 38.75 -2.70 -35.99
C TRP A 994 38.82 -2.77 -34.45
N TRP A 995 40.02 -2.93 -33.88
CA TRP A 995 40.19 -2.93 -32.43
C TRP A 995 39.95 -1.55 -31.83
N GLU A 996 40.46 -0.49 -32.46
CA GLU A 996 40.19 0.89 -32.06
C GLU A 996 38.68 1.21 -32.13
N ASP A 997 37.95 0.70 -33.12
CA ASP A 997 36.50 0.83 -33.20
C ASP A 997 35.76 0.01 -32.13
N LEU A 998 36.21 -1.22 -31.82
CA LEU A 998 35.68 -2.02 -30.71
C LEU A 998 35.90 -1.31 -29.35
N VAL A 999 37.06 -0.69 -29.16
CA VAL A 999 37.43 0.08 -27.96
C VAL A 999 36.49 1.28 -27.77
N LYS A 1000 36.32 2.13 -28.80
CA LYS A 1000 35.43 3.30 -28.75
C LYS A 1000 33.99 2.87 -28.47
N LYS A 1001 33.53 1.82 -29.16
CA LYS A 1001 32.20 1.23 -28.97
C LYS A 1001 31.98 0.72 -27.55
N ALA A 1002 32.95 0.00 -26.96
CA ALA A 1002 32.86 -0.52 -25.60
C ALA A 1002 32.78 0.62 -24.55
N MET A 1003 33.48 1.73 -24.77
CA MET A 1003 33.43 2.92 -23.91
C MET A 1003 32.09 3.68 -23.96
N LEU A 1004 31.34 3.54 -25.05
CA LEU A 1004 30.03 4.15 -25.29
C LEU A 1004 28.85 3.33 -24.75
N ILE A 1005 29.07 2.11 -24.24
CA ILE A 1005 28.00 1.30 -23.63
C ILE A 1005 27.59 1.92 -22.28
N ASP A 1006 26.29 2.15 -22.09
CA ASP A 1006 25.75 2.56 -20.79
C ASP A 1006 25.73 1.37 -19.82
N PHE A 1007 26.66 1.39 -18.87
CA PHE A 1007 26.66 0.53 -17.68
C PHE A 1007 26.28 1.32 -16.40
N SER A 1008 25.66 2.49 -16.52
CA SER A 1008 25.29 3.30 -15.34
C SER A 1008 24.17 2.68 -14.52
N TRP A 1009 24.13 3.04 -13.24
CA TRP A 1009 23.04 2.66 -12.34
C TRP A 1009 21.65 3.19 -12.74
N GLU A 1010 21.55 4.16 -13.64
CA GLU A 1010 20.25 4.73 -14.03
C GLU A 1010 19.38 3.68 -14.73
N THR A 1011 19.94 2.91 -15.65
CA THR A 1011 19.24 1.86 -16.42
C THR A 1011 18.87 0.66 -15.52
N SER A 1012 19.73 0.27 -14.58
CA SER A 1012 19.42 -0.79 -13.60
C SER A 1012 18.38 -0.34 -12.56
N ALA A 1013 18.45 0.92 -12.11
CA ALA A 1013 17.52 1.45 -11.11
C ALA A 1013 16.09 1.56 -11.62
N ASP A 1014 15.85 1.81 -12.91
CA ASP A 1014 14.48 1.79 -13.48
C ASP A 1014 13.81 0.41 -13.32
N GLN A 1015 14.57 -0.69 -13.45
CA GLN A 1015 14.04 -2.04 -13.21
C GLN A 1015 13.64 -2.25 -11.74
N TYR A 1016 14.46 -1.79 -10.78
CA TYR A 1016 14.10 -1.80 -9.36
C TYR A 1016 12.88 -0.92 -9.07
N VAL A 1017 12.80 0.27 -9.66
CA VAL A 1017 11.67 1.20 -9.52
C VAL A 1017 10.38 0.57 -10.05
N ASP A 1018 10.40 -0.13 -11.17
CA ASP A 1018 9.22 -0.80 -11.72
C ASP A 1018 8.79 -2.02 -10.90
N LEU A 1019 9.74 -2.77 -10.31
CA LEU A 1019 9.43 -3.78 -9.30
C LEU A 1019 8.77 -3.16 -8.06
N TYR A 1020 9.28 -2.05 -7.54
CA TYR A 1020 8.67 -1.34 -6.40
C TYR A 1020 7.25 -0.83 -6.73
N LYS A 1021 7.06 -0.19 -7.90
CA LYS A 1021 5.73 0.24 -8.38
C LYS A 1021 4.76 -0.94 -8.48
N HIS A 1022 5.21 -2.11 -8.94
CA HIS A 1022 4.38 -3.31 -9.03
C HIS A 1022 3.95 -3.81 -7.63
N LEU A 1023 4.88 -3.85 -6.67
CA LEU A 1023 4.56 -4.22 -5.28
C LEU A 1023 3.51 -3.29 -4.65
N LEU A 1024 3.62 -1.98 -4.87
CA LEU A 1024 2.71 -1.00 -4.28
C LEU A 1024 1.32 -1.01 -4.93
N LYS A 1025 1.23 -1.24 -6.25
CA LYS A 1025 -0.05 -1.47 -6.93
C LYS A 1025 -0.75 -2.73 -6.40
N ASN A 1026 -0.01 -3.83 -6.25
CA ASN A 1026 -0.56 -5.06 -5.66
C ASN A 1026 -0.95 -4.87 -4.18
N ALA A 1027 -0.29 -3.96 -3.45
CA ALA A 1027 -0.64 -3.62 -2.08
C ALA A 1027 -1.95 -2.84 -1.98
N GLN A 1028 -2.19 -1.91 -2.90
CA GLN A 1028 -3.42 -1.11 -2.99
C GLN A 1028 -4.60 -1.99 -3.43
N ALA A 1029 -4.43 -2.79 -4.49
CA ALA A 1029 -5.44 -3.73 -5.00
C ALA A 1029 -5.72 -4.95 -4.09
N ALA A 1030 -5.12 -4.99 -2.89
CA ALA A 1030 -5.41 -5.96 -1.83
C ALA A 1030 -5.84 -5.29 -0.51
N LYS A 1031 -6.00 -3.96 -0.50
CA LYS A 1031 -6.75 -3.19 0.50
C LYS A 1031 -8.12 -2.70 -0.04
N GLN A 1032 -8.39 -2.98 -1.32
CA GLN A 1032 -9.67 -2.86 -2.03
C GLN A 1032 -10.28 -4.25 -2.21
#